data_AF-A0A257N680-F1
#
_entry.id   AF-A0A257N680-F1
#
_cell.length_a   1.000
_cell.length_b   1.000
_cell.length_c   1.000
_cell.angle_alpha   90.00
_cell.angle_beta   90.00
_cell.angle_gamma   90.00
#
_symmetry.space_group_name_H-M   'P 1'
#
loop_
_entity.id
_entity.type
_entity.pdbx_description
1 polymer ?
#
loop_
_entity_poly.entity_id
_entity_poly.type
_entity_poly.pdbx_seq_one_letter_code
_entity_poly.pdbx_strand_id
1 'polypeptide(L)'
;DDTTQFIRSFTIKIATSQCAKIATNLCAPLSSVNSQLLKTIQVILDGKSENDALNKLLVLTGMSWQEIDILRAYRNYYLQLGHQTTRDTVNHALINNPSVALCLFNYFEARFRPNPAWDDPVLREEEVLFPLRLQLLESMASVSDINDDKILRTLFNLIDATMRCNFHLRRSLDDYFVAFKINSLGVIDMPSPKPQNEIYVHAVDMEGIHLRGGKVSRGGIRWSDRPDDFRTEILGLMQTQISKNALIIPTGAKGGFVLKKNDLKFSPPSSSLETREAGKKAYITLIHGLLDLTDNYSDNKVIRPQNIVSYDDPDPYLVVAADKGTAKFSDIANAASTDYQFWLGDAFASGGSHGYDHKALGITARGAWKCVQRHFRELGKDIQNEAFTVVGIGSMDGDVFGNGMLLSPYIRLLAAFSGQHIFIDPNPSASDAPFNERKRLFDLPGSSWNDYDRTLISNGGGVYFRSDKDIPVSAELKKWLGIRYKSLDGESLIRYLLAAPVDLLWLGGIGTYIKASTEKHEEVGDRSNDNVRVDATSLVARVVGEGANLGFTQKARIEYGLRGGRINTDAVDNSAGVDTSDHEVNLKILLTDLQKKSIIADYQPLFISMTGEVCRQVLANNYAQSLCLSLDQLRSADNSAVFLQLAERLEAAGFFDRVVESFPQTKAILSRPGQIITRPELAVLMAASKMYLTQRIENQTALLHDECCDCYLQAYFPDQVNEHYNNHLSTHPLASEIKATIVSNKIINQAGCSFLSLDNGDENGNILDHVGCYLTFDRVLDGDGLRLAIYALDNKMAADKQYILLLQLEKTLAGFCRWASLRNKKIRPDANTIDCYSRNLQDFENYFNQQESIQLKQQLELYQQDGIPEELAQRMVFISSLNDFPFMVSLSAETATDFITVFKLFNEITHYLGLYEIYEQLAKLPPHDYWEQKVSTDLQADIKRIIGLLINAILLSKSSTCAGYFDLLPEKQKINRYRRVYQEINTVLPVNLMPYIALTKELEKLVVPDL
;
A
#
# COMPACT_ATOMS: atom_id res chain seq x y z
N ASP A 1 -22.05 48.47 12.44
CA ASP A 1 -22.70 49.19 11.32
C ASP A 1 -24.03 48.53 10.99
N ASP A 2 -25.09 48.98 11.65
CA ASP A 2 -26.48 48.55 11.41
C ASP A 2 -27.04 49.25 10.16
N THR A 3 -26.73 48.73 8.98
CA THR A 3 -27.43 49.09 7.75
C THR A 3 -28.62 48.16 7.54
N THR A 4 -29.81 48.61 7.93
CA THR A 4 -31.07 48.02 7.50
C THR A 4 -31.20 48.18 5.98
N GLN A 5 -31.07 47.09 5.22
CA GLN A 5 -31.29 47.10 3.78
C GLN A 5 -32.79 46.96 3.49
N PHE A 6 -33.35 47.89 2.70
CA PHE A 6 -34.74 47.83 2.25
C PHE A 6 -34.82 47.20 0.84
N ILE A 7 -35.67 46.19 0.68
CA ILE A 7 -36.03 45.64 -0.63
C ILE A 7 -36.83 46.71 -1.39
N ARG A 8 -36.21 47.36 -2.39
CA ARG A 8 -36.87 48.39 -3.23
C ARG A 8 -38.02 47.83 -4.07
N SER A 9 -37.93 46.56 -4.48
CA SER A 9 -39.01 45.84 -5.17
C SER A 9 -38.69 44.34 -5.25
N PHE A 10 -39.69 43.48 -5.06
CA PHE A 10 -39.65 42.08 -5.51
C PHE A 10 -40.83 41.85 -6.47
N THR A 11 -40.65 41.00 -7.48
CA THR A 11 -41.71 40.68 -8.44
C THR A 11 -42.16 39.25 -8.23
N ILE A 12 -43.39 39.05 -7.73
CA ILE A 12 -44.07 37.76 -7.81
C ILE A 12 -44.65 37.66 -9.21
N LYS A 13 -44.06 36.84 -10.08
CA LYS A 13 -44.70 36.47 -11.35
C LYS A 13 -45.67 35.32 -11.07
N ILE A 14 -46.96 35.58 -11.22
CA ILE A 14 -47.97 34.52 -11.28
C ILE A 14 -47.66 33.68 -12.51
N ALA A 15 -47.53 32.36 -12.34
CA ALA A 15 -47.30 31.44 -13.44
C ALA A 15 -48.44 31.55 -14.48
N THR A 16 -48.11 31.92 -15.70
CA THR A 16 -49.05 32.02 -16.83
C THR A 16 -49.63 30.65 -17.16
N SER A 17 -50.92 30.48 -16.83
CA SER A 17 -51.98 29.60 -17.38
C SER A 17 -51.76 28.11 -17.66
N GLN A 18 -50.53 27.56 -17.69
CA GLN A 18 -50.29 26.11 -17.75
C GLN A 18 -50.13 25.47 -16.36
N CYS A 19 -49.65 26.22 -15.35
CA CYS A 19 -49.57 25.73 -13.96
C CYS A 19 -50.91 25.75 -13.20
N ALA A 20 -51.93 26.44 -13.71
CA ALA A 20 -53.19 26.63 -12.99
C ALA A 20 -54.02 25.33 -12.83
N LYS A 21 -53.80 24.31 -13.67
CA LYS A 21 -54.51 23.02 -13.55
C LYS A 21 -53.88 22.03 -12.55
N ILE A 22 -52.66 22.30 -12.07
CA ILE A 22 -51.97 21.47 -11.07
C ILE A 22 -52.09 22.10 -9.65
N ALA A 23 -52.48 23.37 -9.57
CA ALA A 23 -52.25 24.23 -8.40
C ALA A 23 -53.30 24.20 -7.28
N THR A 24 -54.43 23.49 -7.39
CA THR A 24 -55.46 23.58 -6.33
C THR A 24 -55.29 22.58 -5.17
N ASN A 25 -54.53 21.48 -5.34
CA ASN A 25 -54.36 20.45 -4.30
C ASN A 25 -52.92 20.22 -3.82
N LEU A 26 -51.93 20.90 -4.40
CA LEU A 26 -50.49 20.62 -4.15
C LEU A 26 -49.70 21.79 -3.55
N CYS A 27 -50.28 22.99 -3.40
CA CYS A 27 -49.57 24.14 -2.83
C CYS A 27 -50.09 24.45 -1.43
N ALA A 28 -49.17 24.65 -0.48
CA ALA A 28 -49.53 25.14 0.84
C ALA A 28 -50.12 26.57 0.72
N PRO A 29 -51.19 26.91 1.47
CA PRO A 29 -51.70 28.28 1.51
C PRO A 29 -50.57 29.27 1.85
N LEU A 30 -50.48 30.40 1.16
CA LEU A 30 -49.41 31.39 1.43
C LEU A 30 -49.37 31.83 2.91
N SER A 31 -50.54 31.88 3.56
CA SER A 31 -50.66 32.16 4.99
C SER A 31 -49.96 31.13 5.89
N SER A 32 -49.89 29.85 5.49
CA SER A 32 -49.25 28.80 6.28
C SER A 32 -47.74 28.75 6.11
N VAL A 33 -47.19 29.34 5.03
CA VAL A 33 -45.73 29.35 4.75
C VAL A 33 -45.08 30.73 4.89
N ASN A 34 -45.86 31.79 5.19
CA ASN A 34 -45.38 33.17 5.20
C ASN A 34 -44.16 33.40 6.12
N SER A 35 -44.21 32.91 7.35
CA SER A 35 -43.09 33.02 8.31
C SER A 35 -41.83 32.31 7.80
N GLN A 36 -42.00 31.11 7.25
CA GLN A 36 -40.92 30.29 6.74
C GLN A 36 -40.29 30.90 5.47
N LEU A 37 -41.12 31.48 4.61
CA LEU A 37 -40.68 32.19 3.41
C LEU A 37 -39.85 33.42 3.78
N LEU A 38 -40.31 34.26 4.70
CA LEU A 38 -39.57 35.45 5.16
C LEU A 38 -38.23 35.05 5.79
N LYS A 39 -38.22 34.01 6.63
CA LYS A 39 -36.99 33.48 7.23
C LYS A 39 -36.00 32.98 6.15
N THR A 40 -36.49 32.29 5.15
CA THR A 40 -35.67 31.77 4.04
C THR A 40 -35.05 32.90 3.22
N ILE A 41 -35.83 33.94 2.91
CA ILE A 41 -35.34 35.13 2.22
C ILE A 41 -34.22 35.79 3.04
N GLN A 42 -34.42 35.99 4.34
CA GLN A 42 -33.40 36.59 5.21
C GLN A 42 -32.10 35.79 5.21
N VAL A 43 -32.17 34.47 5.39
CA VAL A 43 -31.00 33.58 5.41
C VAL A 43 -30.24 33.60 4.08
N ILE A 44 -30.95 33.67 2.95
CA ILE A 44 -30.32 33.80 1.63
C ILE A 44 -29.60 35.15 1.49
N LEU A 45 -30.22 36.25 1.93
CA LEU A 45 -29.62 37.59 1.89
C LEU A 45 -28.40 37.70 2.81
N ASP A 46 -28.43 37.02 3.95
CA ASP A 46 -27.30 36.92 4.89
C ASP A 46 -26.18 36.01 4.36
N GLY A 47 -26.36 35.36 3.20
CA GLY A 47 -25.39 34.44 2.61
C GLY A 47 -25.24 33.12 3.37
N LYS A 48 -26.24 32.74 4.17
CA LYS A 48 -26.26 31.52 4.99
C LYS A 48 -26.92 30.32 4.29
N SER A 49 -27.53 30.52 3.12
CA SER A 49 -28.05 29.44 2.27
C SER A 49 -27.93 29.80 0.78
N GLU A 50 -27.85 28.78 -0.08
CA GLU A 50 -27.73 28.98 -1.52
C GLU A 50 -29.02 29.54 -2.15
N ASN A 51 -28.86 30.48 -3.09
CA ASN A 51 -29.96 31.00 -3.88
C ASN A 51 -30.11 30.21 -5.20
N ASP A 52 -30.83 29.09 -5.17
CA ASP A 52 -31.09 28.27 -6.35
C ASP A 52 -32.57 27.89 -6.54
N ALA A 53 -32.86 27.16 -7.62
CA ALA A 53 -34.22 26.79 -8.00
C ALA A 53 -34.95 25.92 -6.96
N LEU A 54 -34.23 25.18 -6.09
CA LEU A 54 -34.85 24.30 -5.09
C LEU A 54 -35.59 25.08 -4.00
N ASN A 55 -35.32 26.38 -3.84
CA ASN A 55 -36.08 27.24 -2.93
C ASN A 55 -37.58 27.29 -3.27
N LYS A 56 -37.98 26.91 -4.50
CA LYS A 56 -39.39 26.74 -4.88
C LYS A 56 -40.10 25.65 -4.07
N LEU A 57 -39.37 24.64 -3.58
CA LEU A 57 -39.95 23.56 -2.78
C LEU A 57 -40.63 24.08 -1.52
N LEU A 58 -40.16 25.19 -0.94
CA LEU A 58 -40.81 25.79 0.23
C LEU A 58 -42.29 26.07 0.00
N VAL A 59 -42.64 26.63 -1.16
CA VAL A 59 -44.04 26.96 -1.50
C VAL A 59 -44.82 25.70 -1.90
N LEU A 60 -44.14 24.74 -2.53
CA LEU A 60 -44.74 23.50 -3.02
C LEU A 60 -45.00 22.47 -1.91
N THR A 61 -44.16 22.42 -0.87
CA THR A 61 -44.19 21.36 0.15
C THR A 61 -44.29 21.88 1.58
N GLY A 62 -44.06 23.17 1.81
CA GLY A 62 -43.98 23.76 3.15
C GLY A 62 -42.65 23.52 3.87
N MET A 63 -41.68 22.89 3.20
CA MET A 63 -40.35 22.62 3.78
C MET A 63 -39.62 23.91 4.16
N SER A 64 -38.91 23.86 5.28
CA SER A 64 -37.96 24.89 5.69
C SER A 64 -36.71 24.91 4.81
N TRP A 65 -35.99 26.03 4.81
CA TRP A 65 -34.77 26.17 4.00
C TRP A 65 -33.71 25.13 4.36
N GLN A 66 -33.61 24.73 5.64
CA GLN A 66 -32.70 23.67 6.10
C GLN A 66 -33.07 22.28 5.55
N GLU A 67 -34.37 21.99 5.44
CA GLU A 67 -34.86 20.71 4.91
C GLU A 67 -34.66 20.64 3.40
N ILE A 68 -34.83 21.77 2.71
CA ILE A 68 -34.47 21.93 1.29
C ILE A 68 -32.95 21.77 1.12
N ASP A 69 -32.15 22.28 2.05
CA ASP A 69 -30.69 22.19 1.99
C ASP A 69 -30.18 20.75 2.09
N ILE A 70 -30.87 19.86 2.81
CA ILE A 70 -30.59 18.41 2.79
C ILE A 70 -30.70 17.85 1.37
N LEU A 71 -31.80 18.14 0.67
CA LEU A 71 -31.99 17.68 -0.71
C LEU A 71 -30.94 18.31 -1.64
N ARG A 72 -30.56 19.57 -1.38
CA ARG A 72 -29.49 20.26 -2.11
C ARG A 72 -28.12 19.63 -1.87
N ALA A 73 -27.82 19.18 -0.65
CA ALA A 73 -26.59 18.46 -0.32
C ALA A 73 -26.51 17.10 -1.03
N TYR A 74 -27.59 16.30 -1.01
CA TYR A 74 -27.65 15.04 -1.78
C TYR A 74 -27.56 15.27 -3.30
N ARG A 75 -28.20 16.33 -3.81
CA ARG A 75 -28.10 16.73 -5.22
C ARG A 75 -26.67 17.11 -5.60
N ASN A 76 -25.93 17.80 -4.73
CA ASN A 76 -24.53 18.13 -4.97
C ASN A 76 -23.65 16.87 -4.95
N TYR A 77 -23.83 15.98 -3.97
CA TYR A 77 -23.11 14.71 -3.93
C TYR A 77 -23.41 13.81 -5.15
N TYR A 78 -24.67 13.75 -5.58
CA TYR A 78 -25.08 13.03 -6.80
C TYR A 78 -24.29 13.48 -8.05
N LEU A 79 -24.06 14.79 -8.21
CA LEU A 79 -23.30 15.33 -9.34
C LEU A 79 -21.82 14.89 -9.31
N GLN A 80 -21.26 14.65 -8.12
CA GLN A 80 -19.89 14.17 -7.94
C GLN A 80 -19.70 12.68 -8.29
N LEU A 81 -20.78 11.93 -8.55
CA LEU A 81 -20.72 10.53 -8.99
C LEU A 81 -20.52 10.39 -10.50
N GLY A 82 -20.33 11.49 -11.24
CA GLY A 82 -20.00 11.45 -12.67
C GLY A 82 -21.16 11.02 -13.59
N HIS A 83 -22.40 11.15 -13.13
CA HIS A 83 -23.57 10.98 -13.98
C HIS A 83 -23.61 12.06 -15.07
N GLN A 84 -24.13 11.74 -16.26
CA GLN A 84 -24.32 12.69 -17.37
C GLN A 84 -25.54 13.61 -17.14
N THR A 85 -25.68 14.14 -15.92
CA THR A 85 -26.83 14.89 -15.45
C THR A 85 -26.39 16.26 -14.99
N THR A 86 -27.16 17.30 -15.33
CA THR A 86 -26.84 18.67 -14.90
C THR A 86 -27.53 19.01 -13.58
N ARG A 87 -27.01 20.03 -12.88
CA ARG A 87 -27.66 20.60 -11.69
C ARG A 87 -29.12 20.97 -11.96
N ASP A 88 -29.40 21.55 -13.12
CA ASP A 88 -30.76 21.99 -13.49
C ASP A 88 -31.69 20.80 -13.72
N THR A 89 -31.19 19.70 -14.27
CA THR A 89 -31.96 18.46 -14.46
C THR A 89 -32.38 17.86 -13.12
N VAL A 90 -31.48 17.78 -12.13
CA VAL A 90 -31.83 17.25 -10.80
C VAL A 90 -32.80 18.19 -10.08
N ASN A 91 -32.59 19.50 -10.19
CA ASN A 91 -33.53 20.48 -9.63
C ASN A 91 -34.93 20.34 -10.24
N HIS A 92 -35.01 20.15 -11.56
CA HIS A 92 -36.26 19.94 -12.28
C HIS A 92 -37.01 18.70 -11.77
N ALA A 93 -36.32 17.57 -11.62
CA ALA A 93 -36.90 16.33 -11.11
C ALA A 93 -37.52 16.51 -9.71
N LEU A 94 -36.83 17.18 -8.80
CA LEU A 94 -37.33 17.45 -7.45
C LEU A 94 -38.52 18.43 -7.45
N ILE A 95 -38.46 19.49 -8.25
CA ILE A 95 -39.49 20.55 -8.28
C ILE A 95 -40.78 20.08 -8.95
N ASN A 96 -40.69 19.26 -10.01
CA ASN A 96 -41.86 18.74 -10.71
C ASN A 96 -42.55 17.59 -9.98
N ASN A 97 -41.85 16.95 -9.04
CA ASN A 97 -42.35 15.85 -8.23
C ASN A 97 -42.30 16.20 -6.73
N PRO A 98 -42.98 17.27 -6.28
CA PRO A 98 -42.83 17.81 -4.93
C PRO A 98 -43.30 16.85 -3.83
N SER A 99 -44.27 15.97 -4.11
CA SER A 99 -44.67 14.90 -3.19
C SER A 99 -43.53 13.92 -2.93
N VAL A 100 -42.81 13.50 -3.99
CA VAL A 100 -41.64 12.64 -3.88
C VAL A 100 -40.52 13.34 -3.13
N ALA A 101 -40.25 14.62 -3.42
CA ALA A 101 -39.25 15.41 -2.71
C ALA A 101 -39.54 15.48 -1.19
N LEU A 102 -40.81 15.68 -0.81
CA LEU A 102 -41.24 15.66 0.59
C LEU A 102 -41.09 14.26 1.21
N CYS A 103 -41.48 13.19 0.50
CA CYS A 103 -41.30 11.82 0.97
C CYS A 103 -39.82 11.44 1.15
N LEU A 104 -38.92 11.89 0.26
CA LEU A 104 -37.48 11.71 0.40
C LEU A 104 -36.98 12.36 1.70
N PHE A 105 -37.39 13.59 1.98
CA PHE A 105 -37.03 14.26 3.21
C PHE A 105 -37.65 13.58 4.45
N ASN A 106 -38.92 13.19 4.40
CA ASN A 106 -39.57 12.50 5.53
C ASN A 106 -38.88 11.17 5.86
N TYR A 107 -38.44 10.43 4.83
CA TYR A 107 -37.64 9.22 5.01
C TYR A 107 -36.29 9.54 5.65
N PHE A 108 -35.59 10.57 5.17
CA PHE A 108 -34.34 11.04 5.78
C PHE A 108 -34.53 11.45 7.25
N GLU A 109 -35.54 12.27 7.56
CA GLU A 109 -35.87 12.73 8.90
C GLU A 109 -36.15 11.56 9.84
N ALA A 110 -36.90 10.54 9.37
CA ALA A 110 -37.19 9.34 10.15
C ALA A 110 -35.94 8.48 10.42
N ARG A 111 -34.97 8.45 9.50
CA ARG A 111 -33.69 7.73 9.70
C ARG A 111 -32.81 8.41 10.73
N PHE A 112 -32.65 9.73 10.65
CA PHE A 112 -31.58 10.42 11.36
C PHE A 112 -32.02 11.23 12.57
N ARG A 113 -33.33 11.46 12.78
CA ARG A 113 -33.80 12.16 13.98
C ARG A 113 -33.65 11.29 15.23
N PRO A 114 -32.88 11.75 16.24
CA PRO A 114 -32.88 11.09 17.54
C PRO A 114 -34.27 11.17 18.15
N ASN A 115 -34.90 10.02 18.38
CA ASN A 115 -36.23 9.92 18.96
C ASN A 115 -36.31 8.70 19.89
N PRO A 116 -36.50 8.88 21.21
CA PRO A 116 -36.61 7.79 22.17
C PRO A 116 -37.71 6.77 21.83
N ALA A 117 -38.78 7.20 21.16
CA ALA A 117 -39.87 6.30 20.75
C ALA A 117 -39.44 5.26 19.70
N TRP A 118 -38.36 5.54 18.96
CA TRP A 118 -37.86 4.70 17.88
C TRP A 118 -36.36 4.42 18.05
N ASP A 119 -35.87 4.34 19.29
CA ASP A 119 -34.43 4.16 19.56
C ASP A 119 -33.95 2.73 19.26
N ASP A 120 -34.85 1.75 19.38
CA ASP A 120 -34.62 0.39 18.91
C ASP A 120 -34.51 0.36 17.38
N PRO A 121 -33.35 -0.07 16.81
CA PRO A 121 -33.16 -0.13 15.37
C PRO A 121 -34.19 -1.00 14.64
N VAL A 122 -34.63 -2.11 15.25
CA VAL A 122 -35.60 -3.04 14.63
C VAL A 122 -36.96 -2.36 14.53
N LEU A 123 -37.41 -1.73 15.63
CA LEU A 123 -38.67 -1.00 15.66
C LEU A 123 -38.65 0.18 14.68
N ARG A 124 -37.55 0.95 14.64
CA ARG A 124 -37.42 2.07 13.68
C ARG A 124 -37.54 1.57 12.24
N GLU A 125 -36.89 0.45 11.91
CA GLU A 125 -36.95 -0.11 10.56
C GLU A 125 -38.36 -0.59 10.19
N GLU A 126 -38.99 -1.38 11.05
CA GLU A 126 -40.29 -2.01 10.77
C GLU A 126 -41.48 -1.05 10.86
N GLU A 127 -41.56 -0.22 11.90
CA GLU A 127 -42.75 0.59 12.17
C GLU A 127 -42.70 1.99 11.55
N VAL A 128 -41.50 2.50 11.25
CA VAL A 128 -41.32 3.88 10.77
C VAL A 128 -40.78 3.92 9.35
N LEU A 129 -39.64 3.27 9.10
CA LEU A 129 -38.95 3.37 7.82
C LEU A 129 -39.64 2.55 6.72
N PHE A 130 -40.12 1.35 7.03
CA PHE A 130 -40.80 0.50 6.05
C PHE A 130 -42.09 1.14 5.48
N PRO A 131 -43.02 1.70 6.28
CA PRO A 131 -44.17 2.42 5.75
C PRO A 131 -43.81 3.63 4.90
N LEU A 132 -42.80 4.42 5.31
CA LEU A 132 -42.32 5.57 4.54
C LEU A 132 -41.67 5.15 3.22
N ARG A 133 -40.97 4.01 3.21
CA ARG A 133 -40.40 3.42 1.99
C ARG A 133 -41.50 3.02 1.02
N LEU A 134 -42.57 2.38 1.49
CA LEU A 134 -43.74 2.05 0.65
C LEU A 134 -44.42 3.31 0.09
N GLN A 135 -44.65 4.32 0.93
CA GLN A 135 -45.24 5.59 0.50
C GLN A 135 -44.37 6.30 -0.55
N LEU A 136 -43.05 6.26 -0.38
CA LEU A 136 -42.12 6.84 -1.34
C LEU A 136 -42.15 6.08 -2.67
N LEU A 137 -42.18 4.74 -2.65
CA LEU A 137 -42.30 3.92 -3.86
C LEU A 137 -43.62 4.16 -4.59
N GLU A 138 -44.74 4.29 -3.86
CA GLU A 138 -46.04 4.65 -4.43
C GLU A 138 -46.01 6.05 -5.06
N SER A 139 -45.39 7.02 -4.38
CA SER A 139 -45.23 8.37 -4.92
C SER A 139 -44.35 8.37 -6.18
N MET A 140 -43.27 7.59 -6.20
CA MET A 140 -42.42 7.42 -7.38
C MET A 140 -43.15 6.77 -8.56
N ALA A 141 -44.12 5.88 -8.31
CA ALA A 141 -44.92 5.27 -9.38
C ALA A 141 -45.79 6.28 -10.15
N SER A 142 -46.03 7.47 -9.57
CA SER A 142 -46.75 8.58 -10.22
C SER A 142 -45.85 9.51 -11.05
N VAL A 143 -44.53 9.30 -11.06
CA VAL A 143 -43.58 10.11 -11.82
C VAL A 143 -43.68 9.75 -13.31
N SER A 144 -44.01 10.74 -14.13
CA SER A 144 -44.28 10.53 -15.57
C SER A 144 -43.02 10.51 -16.45
N ASP A 145 -41.97 11.24 -16.05
CA ASP A 145 -40.72 11.30 -16.78
C ASP A 145 -39.72 10.25 -16.26
N ILE A 146 -39.21 9.40 -17.14
CA ILE A 146 -38.31 8.29 -16.77
C ILE A 146 -36.96 8.80 -16.23
N ASN A 147 -36.48 9.93 -16.73
CA ASN A 147 -35.23 10.51 -16.27
C ASN A 147 -35.41 11.13 -14.86
N ASP A 148 -36.54 11.79 -14.61
CA ASP A 148 -36.90 12.24 -13.26
C ASP A 148 -37.01 11.05 -12.28
N ASP A 149 -37.69 9.96 -12.67
CA ASP A 149 -37.81 8.74 -11.84
C ASP A 149 -36.43 8.15 -11.52
N LYS A 150 -35.54 8.02 -12.51
CA LYS A 150 -34.17 7.53 -12.29
C LYS A 150 -33.41 8.41 -11.29
N ILE A 151 -33.45 9.73 -11.44
CA ILE A 151 -32.79 10.68 -10.52
C ILE A 151 -33.34 10.51 -9.10
N LEU A 152 -34.67 10.48 -8.95
CA LEU A 152 -35.32 10.39 -7.64
C LEU A 152 -35.02 9.05 -6.96
N ARG A 153 -34.95 7.94 -7.71
CA ARG A 153 -34.53 6.63 -7.19
C ARG A 153 -33.08 6.62 -6.75
N THR A 154 -32.17 7.25 -7.50
CA THR A 154 -30.77 7.37 -7.06
C THR A 154 -30.69 8.22 -5.79
N LEU A 155 -31.39 9.35 -5.70
CA LEU A 155 -31.43 10.17 -4.48
C LEU A 155 -31.98 9.37 -3.28
N PHE A 156 -33.01 8.55 -3.48
CA PHE A 156 -33.48 7.63 -2.44
C PHE A 156 -32.41 6.63 -2.00
N ASN A 157 -31.73 5.96 -2.94
CA ASN A 157 -30.66 5.03 -2.60
C ASN A 157 -29.49 5.71 -1.87
N LEU A 158 -29.16 6.97 -2.21
CA LEU A 158 -28.15 7.75 -1.48
C LEU A 158 -28.56 8.02 -0.03
N ILE A 159 -29.82 8.39 0.22
CA ILE A 159 -30.35 8.57 1.57
C ILE A 159 -30.32 7.24 2.34
N ASP A 160 -30.72 6.15 1.67
CA ASP A 160 -30.78 4.82 2.26
C ASP A 160 -29.39 4.28 2.63
N ALA A 161 -28.39 4.52 1.76
CA ALA A 161 -26.99 4.14 1.99
C ALA A 161 -26.25 5.06 2.98
N THR A 162 -26.87 6.16 3.43
CA THR A 162 -26.29 7.03 4.45
C THR A 162 -26.38 6.37 5.83
N MET A 163 -25.25 6.29 6.52
CA MET A 163 -25.09 5.62 7.81
C MET A 163 -25.19 6.56 9.01
N ARG A 164 -24.77 7.83 8.83
CA ARG A 164 -24.80 8.88 9.88
C ARG A 164 -24.98 10.26 9.25
N CYS A 165 -25.62 11.18 9.96
CA CYS A 165 -25.76 12.58 9.54
C CYS A 165 -25.79 13.54 10.74
N ASN A 166 -25.11 14.68 10.62
CA ASN A 166 -25.00 15.68 11.69
C ASN A 166 -26.11 16.74 11.66
N PHE A 167 -27.11 16.60 10.78
CA PHE A 167 -28.14 17.61 10.57
C PHE A 167 -28.82 18.05 11.86
N HIS A 168 -29.27 17.10 12.70
CA HIS A 168 -29.94 17.41 13.95
C HIS A 168 -29.02 18.01 15.02
N LEU A 169 -27.72 17.70 14.97
CA LEU A 169 -26.70 18.31 15.83
C LEU A 169 -26.49 19.79 15.48
N ARG A 170 -26.47 20.13 14.19
CA ARG A 170 -26.10 21.46 13.70
C ARG A 170 -27.25 22.38 13.29
N ARG A 171 -28.48 21.86 13.14
CA ARG A 171 -29.64 22.59 12.57
C ARG A 171 -29.91 23.96 13.20
N SER A 172 -29.59 24.11 14.49
CA SER A 172 -29.81 25.32 15.29
C SER A 172 -28.55 26.14 15.57
N LEU A 173 -27.38 25.71 15.09
CA LEU A 173 -26.12 26.43 15.29
C LEU A 173 -25.93 27.52 14.23
N ASP A 174 -25.18 28.57 14.60
CA ASP A 174 -24.87 29.68 13.68
C ASP A 174 -23.92 29.26 12.54
N ASP A 175 -23.04 28.29 12.80
CA ASP A 175 -22.14 27.65 11.84
C ASP A 175 -22.79 26.41 11.18
N TYR A 176 -24.03 26.56 10.72
CA TYR A 176 -24.79 25.50 10.06
C TYR A 176 -24.07 24.95 8.81
N PHE A 177 -23.90 23.64 8.78
CA PHE A 177 -23.52 22.85 7.61
C PHE A 177 -24.03 21.41 7.78
N VAL A 178 -23.97 20.61 6.71
CA VAL A 178 -24.44 19.23 6.71
C VAL A 178 -23.31 18.29 6.33
N ALA A 179 -23.16 17.20 7.08
CA ALA A 179 -22.27 16.09 6.76
C ALA A 179 -23.05 14.78 6.68
N PHE A 180 -22.67 13.92 5.73
CA PHE A 180 -23.18 12.56 5.54
C PHE A 180 -22.03 11.57 5.58
N LYS A 181 -22.18 10.47 6.32
CA LYS A 181 -21.31 9.30 6.20
C LYS A 181 -22.05 8.25 5.37
N ILE A 182 -21.52 7.87 4.21
CA ILE A 182 -22.19 7.05 3.20
C ILE A 182 -21.45 5.71 3.08
N ASN A 183 -22.21 4.61 3.06
CA ASN A 183 -21.70 3.28 2.68
C ASN A 183 -21.66 3.20 1.16
N SER A 184 -20.50 3.36 0.55
CA SER A 184 -20.36 3.38 -0.91
C SER A 184 -20.62 2.03 -1.56
N LEU A 185 -20.47 0.92 -0.82
CA LEU A 185 -20.84 -0.42 -1.30
C LEU A 185 -22.36 -0.61 -1.39
N GLY A 186 -23.13 0.13 -0.58
CA GLY A 186 -24.60 0.13 -0.59
C GLY A 186 -25.24 1.01 -1.68
N VAL A 187 -24.44 1.79 -2.41
CA VAL A 187 -24.91 2.62 -3.51
C VAL A 187 -24.86 1.82 -4.82
N ILE A 188 -26.03 1.61 -5.41
CA ILE A 188 -26.26 0.71 -6.56
C ILE A 188 -25.40 1.12 -7.76
N ASP A 189 -25.54 2.38 -8.20
CA ASP A 189 -24.86 2.93 -9.38
C ASP A 189 -23.55 3.66 -9.04
N MET A 190 -22.89 3.29 -7.92
CA MET A 190 -21.60 3.88 -7.55
C MET A 190 -20.52 3.52 -8.59
N PRO A 191 -19.81 4.48 -9.18
CA PRO A 191 -18.70 4.19 -10.08
C PRO A 191 -17.59 3.40 -9.39
N SER A 192 -16.99 2.44 -10.09
CA SER A 192 -15.78 1.75 -9.63
C SER A 192 -14.53 2.63 -9.81
N PRO A 193 -13.53 2.51 -8.92
CA PRO A 193 -13.54 1.73 -7.68
C PRO A 193 -14.46 2.33 -6.61
N LYS A 194 -14.99 1.48 -5.73
CA LYS A 194 -15.82 1.93 -4.61
C LYS A 194 -14.95 2.01 -3.35
N PRO A 195 -14.83 3.19 -2.69
CA PRO A 195 -14.32 3.22 -1.33
C PRO A 195 -15.23 2.39 -0.41
N GLN A 196 -14.79 2.10 0.82
CA GLN A 196 -15.69 1.47 1.80
C GLN A 196 -16.73 2.50 2.25
N ASN A 197 -16.26 3.66 2.69
CA ASN A 197 -17.10 4.73 3.24
C ASN A 197 -16.65 6.11 2.75
N GLU A 198 -17.59 7.05 2.66
CA GLU A 198 -17.34 8.44 2.30
C GLU A 198 -18.00 9.38 3.30
N ILE A 199 -17.25 10.38 3.79
CA ILE A 199 -17.85 11.50 4.53
C ILE A 199 -17.91 12.69 3.59
N TYR A 200 -19.11 13.09 3.20
CA TYR A 200 -19.37 14.28 2.38
C TYR A 200 -19.83 15.43 3.26
N VAL A 201 -19.26 16.63 3.07
CA VAL A 201 -19.59 17.84 3.81
C VAL A 201 -20.07 18.91 2.83
N HIS A 202 -21.25 19.45 3.10
CA HIS A 202 -21.89 20.52 2.34
C HIS A 202 -22.09 21.75 3.23
N ALA A 203 -21.55 22.87 2.78
CA ALA A 203 -21.82 24.18 3.33
C ALA A 203 -22.16 25.18 2.20
N VAL A 204 -22.61 26.37 2.57
CA VAL A 204 -22.96 27.43 1.61
C VAL A 204 -21.73 27.95 0.84
N ASP A 205 -20.55 27.94 1.46
CA ASP A 205 -19.31 28.49 0.92
C ASP A 205 -18.30 27.42 0.46
N MET A 206 -18.54 26.15 0.77
CA MET A 206 -17.62 25.06 0.43
C MET A 206 -18.30 23.70 0.27
N GLU A 207 -17.62 22.78 -0.42
CA GLU A 207 -17.93 21.34 -0.42
C GLU A 207 -16.67 20.56 -0.12
N GLY A 208 -16.80 19.47 0.63
CA GLY A 208 -15.68 18.63 1.01
C GLY A 208 -16.06 17.16 1.03
N ILE A 209 -15.06 16.30 0.90
CA ILE A 209 -15.23 14.86 0.95
C ILE A 209 -14.02 14.20 1.58
N HIS A 210 -14.22 13.07 2.26
CA HIS A 210 -13.18 12.19 2.74
C HIS A 210 -13.53 10.73 2.45
N LEU A 211 -12.76 10.11 1.56
CA LEU A 211 -12.93 8.74 1.08
C LEU A 211 -12.03 7.80 1.88
N ARG A 212 -12.54 6.64 2.32
CA ARG A 212 -11.78 5.65 3.10
C ARG A 212 -11.87 4.27 2.48
N GLY A 213 -10.71 3.63 2.31
CA GLY A 213 -10.63 2.22 1.89
C GLY A 213 -10.87 1.20 3.01
N GLY A 214 -10.90 1.63 4.28
CA GLY A 214 -10.96 0.76 5.46
C GLY A 214 -11.33 1.51 6.75
N LYS A 215 -11.59 0.77 7.84
CA LYS A 215 -11.78 1.33 9.19
C LYS A 215 -10.48 1.96 9.73
N VAL A 216 -9.34 1.29 9.58
CA VAL A 216 -8.04 1.91 9.90
C VAL A 216 -7.45 2.42 8.60
N SER A 217 -7.65 3.70 8.32
CA SER A 217 -7.26 4.31 7.04
C SER A 217 -6.73 5.72 7.23
N ARG A 218 -5.82 6.14 6.33
CA ARG A 218 -5.15 7.44 6.44
C ARG A 218 -4.93 8.11 5.10
N GLY A 219 -5.13 9.42 5.08
CA GLY A 219 -5.06 10.21 3.86
C GLY A 219 -4.82 11.70 4.08
N GLY A 220 -4.11 12.30 3.13
CA GLY A 220 -4.00 13.75 3.05
C GLY A 220 -5.31 14.42 2.60
N ILE A 221 -5.56 15.64 3.04
CA ILE A 221 -6.69 16.48 2.58
C ILE A 221 -6.19 17.50 1.56
N ARG A 222 -6.69 17.44 0.32
CA ARG A 222 -6.32 18.35 -0.77
C ARG A 222 -7.29 19.52 -0.90
N TRP A 223 -6.76 20.73 -1.07
CA TRP A 223 -7.56 21.84 -1.60
C TRP A 223 -7.54 21.78 -3.13
N SER A 224 -8.69 21.41 -3.71
CA SER A 224 -8.87 21.24 -5.15
C SER A 224 -9.37 22.53 -5.81
N ASP A 225 -8.95 22.74 -7.06
CA ASP A 225 -9.44 23.77 -7.99
C ASP A 225 -10.43 23.20 -9.02
N ARG A 226 -10.93 21.97 -8.80
CA ARG A 226 -11.83 21.22 -9.69
C ARG A 226 -13.24 21.03 -9.09
N PRO A 227 -14.03 22.10 -8.90
CA PRO A 227 -15.32 22.02 -8.22
C PRO A 227 -16.33 21.07 -8.85
N ASP A 228 -16.26 20.84 -10.16
CA ASP A 228 -17.25 20.03 -10.87
C ASP A 228 -16.98 18.51 -10.78
N ASP A 229 -15.74 18.09 -10.47
CA ASP A 229 -15.36 16.68 -10.40
C ASP A 229 -14.27 16.35 -9.34
N PHE A 230 -14.17 17.16 -8.27
CA PHE A 230 -13.15 16.97 -7.24
C PHE A 230 -13.24 15.60 -6.58
N ARG A 231 -14.42 14.99 -6.45
CA ARG A 231 -14.52 13.62 -5.92
C ARG A 231 -13.74 12.63 -6.77
N THR A 232 -13.79 12.73 -8.10
CA THR A 232 -13.03 11.87 -9.01
C THR A 232 -11.53 12.08 -8.84
N GLU A 233 -11.09 13.34 -8.65
CA GLU A 233 -9.69 13.64 -8.31
C GLU A 233 -9.28 12.96 -6.99
N ILE A 234 -10.07 13.14 -5.93
CA ILE A 234 -9.79 12.59 -4.60
C ILE A 234 -9.82 11.05 -4.62
N LEU A 235 -10.72 10.44 -5.40
CA LEU A 235 -10.80 8.99 -5.56
C LEU A 235 -9.54 8.43 -6.21
N GLY A 236 -9.05 9.03 -7.29
CA GLY A 236 -7.79 8.62 -7.92
C GLY A 236 -6.60 8.70 -6.97
N LEU A 237 -6.53 9.76 -6.16
CA LEU A 237 -5.48 9.92 -5.14
C LEU A 237 -5.61 8.89 -4.00
N MET A 238 -6.83 8.56 -3.58
CA MET A 238 -7.06 7.52 -2.57
C MET A 238 -6.56 6.17 -3.06
N GLN A 239 -6.81 5.80 -4.33
CA GLN A 239 -6.30 4.55 -4.90
C GLN A 239 -4.78 4.49 -4.86
N THR A 240 -4.11 5.55 -5.32
CA THR A 240 -2.64 5.62 -5.26
C THR A 240 -2.14 5.50 -3.81
N GLN A 241 -2.88 6.07 -2.86
CA GLN A 241 -2.54 5.97 -1.44
C GLN A 241 -2.70 4.54 -0.89
N ILE A 242 -3.69 3.77 -1.35
CA ILE A 242 -3.87 2.36 -0.94
C ILE A 242 -2.63 1.54 -1.31
N SER A 243 -2.20 1.58 -2.57
CA SER A 243 -1.02 0.83 -3.03
C SER A 243 0.25 1.32 -2.33
N LYS A 244 0.36 2.62 -2.04
CA LYS A 244 1.50 3.20 -1.29
C LYS A 244 1.51 2.78 0.17
N ASN A 245 0.35 2.58 0.79
CA ASN A 245 0.23 2.20 2.18
C ASN A 245 0.40 0.70 2.42
N ALA A 246 0.65 -0.11 1.39
CA ALA A 246 0.79 -1.57 1.53
C ALA A 246 1.87 -2.04 2.51
N LEU A 247 2.80 -1.16 2.92
CA LEU A 247 3.85 -1.45 3.91
C LEU A 247 3.57 -0.90 5.32
N ILE A 248 2.52 -0.11 5.52
CA ILE A 248 2.18 0.50 6.82
C ILE A 248 0.81 0.01 7.30
N ILE A 249 0.45 0.36 8.54
CA ILE A 249 -0.77 -0.12 9.19
C ILE A 249 -2.06 0.37 8.51
N PRO A 250 -2.29 1.68 8.33
CA PRO A 250 -3.57 2.15 7.80
C PRO A 250 -3.67 1.93 6.30
N THR A 251 -4.79 1.40 5.81
CA THR A 251 -5.09 1.43 4.38
C THR A 251 -5.25 2.87 3.86
N GLY A 252 -5.38 3.05 2.55
CA GLY A 252 -5.48 4.37 1.94
C GLY A 252 -6.81 5.06 2.25
N ALA A 253 -6.72 6.35 2.61
CA ALA A 253 -7.81 7.31 2.56
C ALA A 253 -7.38 8.55 1.79
N LYS A 254 -8.33 9.41 1.44
CA LYS A 254 -8.03 10.74 0.91
C LYS A 254 -9.19 11.69 1.14
N GLY A 255 -8.88 12.91 1.55
CA GLY A 255 -9.86 13.98 1.59
C GLY A 255 -9.59 15.06 0.56
N GLY A 256 -10.60 15.88 0.31
CA GLY A 256 -10.41 17.14 -0.37
C GLY A 256 -11.63 18.04 -0.31
N PHE A 257 -11.41 19.31 -0.62
CA PHE A 257 -12.46 20.32 -0.60
C PHE A 257 -12.27 21.38 -1.67
N VAL A 258 -13.36 22.07 -1.98
CA VAL A 258 -13.45 23.16 -2.94
C VAL A 258 -14.22 24.33 -2.35
N LEU A 259 -13.93 25.54 -2.83
CA LEU A 259 -14.67 26.74 -2.47
C LEU A 259 -15.80 26.99 -3.48
N LYS A 260 -16.95 27.48 -3.01
CA LYS A 260 -18.13 27.73 -3.87
C LYS A 260 -18.27 29.18 -4.35
N LYS A 261 -17.72 30.14 -3.61
CA LYS A 261 -17.88 31.58 -3.92
C LYS A 261 -17.29 31.89 -5.31
N ASN A 262 -18.08 32.49 -6.21
CA ASN A 262 -17.71 32.66 -7.63
C ASN A 262 -16.32 33.28 -7.86
N ASP A 263 -15.94 34.30 -7.08
CA ASP A 263 -14.64 34.97 -7.20
C ASP A 263 -13.45 34.14 -6.68
N LEU A 264 -13.73 33.08 -5.91
CA LEU A 264 -12.74 32.23 -5.25
C LEU A 264 -12.76 30.77 -5.74
N LYS A 265 -13.78 30.39 -6.53
CA LYS A 265 -14.08 29.01 -6.95
C LYS A 265 -12.95 28.34 -7.72
N PHE A 266 -12.18 29.11 -8.49
CA PHE A 266 -11.03 28.64 -9.28
C PHE A 266 -9.71 29.28 -8.85
N SER A 267 -9.71 29.96 -7.71
CA SER A 267 -8.53 30.69 -7.23
C SER A 267 -7.55 29.72 -6.57
N PRO A 268 -6.27 29.69 -6.99
CA PRO A 268 -5.31 28.79 -6.39
C PRO A 268 -5.03 29.17 -4.92
N PRO A 269 -4.60 28.21 -4.06
CA PRO A 269 -4.41 28.42 -2.62
C PRO A 269 -3.50 29.59 -2.23
N SER A 270 -2.61 30.03 -3.12
CA SER A 270 -1.62 31.09 -2.90
C SER A 270 -1.97 32.46 -3.48
N SER A 271 -3.15 32.63 -4.07
CA SER A 271 -3.51 33.80 -4.88
C SER A 271 -3.72 35.11 -4.09
N SER A 272 -4.44 35.08 -2.96
CA SER A 272 -4.69 36.28 -2.12
C SER A 272 -4.89 35.91 -0.64
N LEU A 273 -4.77 36.91 0.25
CA LEU A 273 -5.02 36.71 1.69
C LEU A 273 -6.47 36.27 1.97
N GLU A 274 -7.45 36.88 1.27
CA GLU A 274 -8.87 36.49 1.36
C GLU A 274 -9.07 35.03 0.96
N THR A 275 -8.42 34.58 -0.12
CA THR A 275 -8.50 33.18 -0.57
C THR A 275 -7.98 32.24 0.49
N ARG A 276 -6.83 32.56 1.11
CA ARG A 276 -6.21 31.73 2.15
C ARG A 276 -7.10 31.59 3.39
N GLU A 277 -7.71 32.69 3.85
CA GLU A 277 -8.63 32.64 4.99
C GLU A 277 -9.90 31.86 4.67
N ALA A 278 -10.46 32.02 3.47
CA ALA A 278 -11.61 31.22 3.02
C ALA A 278 -11.28 29.72 2.95
N GLY A 279 -10.11 29.36 2.41
CA GLY A 279 -9.63 27.98 2.38
C GLY A 279 -9.40 27.40 3.77
N LYS A 280 -8.83 28.18 4.70
CA LYS A 280 -8.68 27.78 6.11
C LYS A 280 -10.03 27.53 6.77
N LYS A 281 -11.01 28.42 6.57
CA LYS A 281 -12.36 28.25 7.10
C LYS A 281 -13.01 26.97 6.54
N ALA A 282 -12.94 26.76 5.24
CA ALA A 282 -13.48 25.58 4.59
C ALA A 282 -12.84 24.27 5.10
N TYR A 283 -11.52 24.29 5.31
CA TYR A 283 -10.81 23.16 5.92
C TYR A 283 -11.32 22.85 7.33
N ILE A 284 -11.50 23.86 8.18
CA ILE A 284 -12.05 23.69 9.54
C ILE A 284 -13.46 23.11 9.48
N THR A 285 -14.34 23.63 8.60
CA THR A 285 -15.68 23.08 8.38
C THR A 285 -15.65 21.62 7.97
N LEU A 286 -14.75 21.22 7.07
CA LEU A 286 -14.54 19.83 6.71
C LEU A 286 -14.15 19.00 7.94
N ILE A 287 -13.11 19.40 8.69
CA ILE A 287 -12.65 18.67 9.89
C ILE A 287 -13.77 18.50 10.92
N HIS A 288 -14.53 19.56 11.21
CA HIS A 288 -15.69 19.48 12.10
C HIS A 288 -16.73 18.47 11.60
N GLY A 289 -17.03 18.47 10.29
CA GLY A 289 -17.95 17.50 9.70
C GLY A 289 -17.46 16.05 9.77
N LEU A 290 -16.15 15.83 9.67
CA LEU A 290 -15.56 14.51 9.88
C LEU A 290 -15.71 14.07 11.35
N LEU A 291 -15.36 14.94 12.30
CA LEU A 291 -15.39 14.65 13.73
C LEU A 291 -16.82 14.46 14.26
N ASP A 292 -17.80 15.22 13.77
CA ASP A 292 -19.21 15.06 14.17
C ASP A 292 -19.75 13.64 13.90
N LEU A 293 -19.22 12.95 12.89
CA LEU A 293 -19.70 11.63 12.43
C LEU A 293 -18.79 10.47 12.84
N THR A 294 -17.71 10.73 13.56
CA THR A 294 -16.70 9.72 13.96
C THR A 294 -16.86 9.37 15.43
N ASP A 295 -16.76 8.08 15.77
CA ASP A 295 -16.80 7.66 17.18
C ASP A 295 -15.54 8.11 17.92
N ASN A 296 -15.55 8.10 19.25
CA ASN A 296 -14.39 8.51 20.06
C ASN A 296 -14.03 7.40 21.07
N TYR A 297 -12.89 7.50 21.75
CA TYR A 297 -12.53 6.62 22.87
C TYR A 297 -12.59 7.37 24.20
N SER A 298 -13.22 6.73 25.20
CA SER A 298 -13.15 7.12 26.61
C SER A 298 -12.88 5.88 27.45
N ASP A 299 -11.83 5.90 28.28
CA ASP A 299 -11.42 4.76 29.14
C ASP A 299 -11.35 3.42 28.38
N ASN A 300 -10.70 3.40 27.21
CA ASN A 300 -10.58 2.26 26.31
C ASN A 300 -11.91 1.68 25.80
N LYS A 301 -13.01 2.42 25.89
CA LYS A 301 -14.30 2.07 25.32
C LYS A 301 -14.67 3.04 24.21
N VAL A 302 -15.21 2.50 23.14
CA VAL A 302 -15.74 3.34 22.05
C VAL A 302 -17.02 4.01 22.53
N ILE A 303 -17.08 5.33 22.37
CA ILE A 303 -18.25 6.16 22.63
C ILE A 303 -18.75 6.75 21.31
N ARG A 304 -20.06 6.68 21.08
CA ARG A 304 -20.69 7.27 19.88
C ARG A 304 -20.99 8.76 20.10
N PRO A 305 -20.98 9.60 19.04
CA PRO A 305 -21.43 10.97 19.14
C PRO A 305 -22.86 11.05 19.69
N GLN A 306 -23.09 11.95 20.65
CA GLN A 306 -24.42 12.15 21.21
C GLN A 306 -25.38 12.71 20.16
N ASN A 307 -26.64 12.29 20.20
CA ASN A 307 -27.69 12.76 19.28
C ASN A 307 -27.42 12.46 17.79
N ILE A 308 -26.64 11.41 17.50
CA ILE A 308 -26.44 10.89 16.14
C ILE A 308 -26.97 9.46 16.07
N VAL A 309 -27.90 9.22 15.15
CA VAL A 309 -28.32 7.85 14.80
C VAL A 309 -27.23 7.22 13.94
N SER A 310 -26.80 6.01 14.30
CA SER A 310 -25.73 5.28 13.62
C SER A 310 -26.20 3.92 13.13
N TYR A 311 -26.01 3.65 11.84
CA TYR A 311 -26.36 2.39 11.17
C TYR A 311 -25.15 1.48 10.87
N ASP A 312 -23.98 1.84 11.39
CA ASP A 312 -22.71 1.13 11.20
C ASP A 312 -22.11 0.64 12.53
N ASP A 313 -21.07 -0.18 12.39
CA ASP A 313 -20.23 -0.61 13.50
C ASP A 313 -19.48 0.57 14.15
N PRO A 314 -18.95 0.38 15.37
CA PRO A 314 -17.96 1.30 15.95
C PRO A 314 -16.84 1.67 14.97
N ASP A 315 -16.59 2.96 14.80
CA ASP A 315 -15.60 3.53 13.89
C ASP A 315 -14.91 4.76 14.50
N PRO A 316 -14.00 4.55 15.48
CA PRO A 316 -13.37 5.64 16.23
C PRO A 316 -12.06 6.15 15.62
N TYR A 317 -11.55 5.50 14.58
CA TYR A 317 -10.24 5.83 14.00
C TYR A 317 -10.39 6.76 12.80
N LEU A 318 -9.89 7.99 12.94
CA LEU A 318 -9.83 8.98 11.86
C LEU A 318 -8.51 9.75 11.99
N VAL A 319 -7.63 9.61 11.00
CA VAL A 319 -6.35 10.34 10.92
C VAL A 319 -6.26 11.04 9.58
N VAL A 320 -5.92 12.32 9.61
CA VAL A 320 -5.75 13.16 8.42
C VAL A 320 -4.28 13.53 8.25
N ALA A 321 -3.91 14.00 7.06
CA ALA A 321 -2.58 14.52 6.79
C ALA A 321 -2.66 15.75 5.87
N ALA A 322 -1.55 16.46 5.74
CA ALA A 322 -1.45 17.55 4.78
C ALA A 322 -1.29 17.02 3.34
N ASP A 323 -1.78 17.80 2.37
CA ASP A 323 -1.58 17.60 0.93
C ASP A 323 -1.39 18.98 0.24
N LYS A 324 -1.45 18.99 -1.09
CA LYS A 324 -1.43 20.21 -1.91
C LYS A 324 -2.51 21.19 -1.42
N GLY A 325 -2.07 22.41 -1.11
CA GLY A 325 -2.91 23.50 -0.63
C GLY A 325 -3.17 23.50 0.88
N THR A 326 -2.77 22.45 1.61
CA THR A 326 -3.01 22.30 3.07
C THR A 326 -1.73 22.01 3.87
N ALA A 327 -0.54 22.17 3.26
CA ALA A 327 0.76 21.87 3.85
C ALA A 327 1.00 22.40 5.29
N LYS A 328 0.35 23.50 5.70
CA LYS A 328 0.48 24.11 7.02
C LYS A 328 -0.75 23.93 7.92
N PHE A 329 -1.65 23.01 7.57
CA PHE A 329 -2.96 22.87 8.23
C PHE A 329 -3.02 21.71 9.24
N SER A 330 -1.95 20.92 9.41
CA SER A 330 -1.91 19.84 10.41
C SER A 330 -2.17 20.37 11.83
N ASP A 331 -1.53 21.48 12.22
CA ASP A 331 -1.75 22.09 13.54
C ASP A 331 -3.20 22.55 13.74
N ILE A 332 -3.86 22.99 12.65
CA ILE A 332 -5.27 23.40 12.69
C ILE A 332 -6.17 22.19 12.93
N ALA A 333 -5.88 21.06 12.28
CA ALA A 333 -6.61 19.81 12.50
C ALA A 333 -6.38 19.26 13.92
N ASN A 334 -5.15 19.29 14.43
CA ASN A 334 -4.84 18.86 15.80
C ASN A 334 -5.54 19.75 16.85
N ALA A 335 -5.57 21.06 16.65
CA ALA A 335 -6.33 21.96 17.51
C ALA A 335 -7.83 21.62 17.52
N ALA A 336 -8.43 21.37 16.35
CA ALA A 336 -9.83 20.96 16.27
C ALA A 336 -10.08 19.61 16.97
N SER A 337 -9.17 18.64 16.82
CA SER A 337 -9.22 17.35 17.54
C SER A 337 -9.20 17.55 19.07
N THR A 338 -8.33 18.43 19.57
CA THR A 338 -8.28 18.79 20.99
C THR A 338 -9.57 19.46 21.47
N ASP A 339 -10.12 20.40 20.70
CA ASP A 339 -11.38 21.09 21.04
C ASP A 339 -12.57 20.11 21.11
N TYR A 340 -12.58 19.09 20.22
CA TYR A 340 -13.55 18.00 20.23
C TYR A 340 -13.30 16.95 21.33
N GLN A 341 -12.23 17.09 22.11
CA GLN A 341 -11.75 16.07 23.06
C GLN A 341 -11.60 14.69 22.38
N PHE A 342 -11.21 14.70 21.11
CA PHE A 342 -11.02 13.49 20.33
C PHE A 342 -9.78 12.75 20.83
N TRP A 343 -9.87 11.42 20.95
CA TRP A 343 -8.90 10.62 21.69
C TRP A 343 -7.47 10.70 21.15
N LEU A 344 -7.34 10.93 19.83
CA LEU A 344 -6.07 11.09 19.14
C LEU A 344 -5.35 12.40 19.49
N GLY A 345 -6.06 13.48 19.85
CA GLY A 345 -5.44 14.76 20.17
C GLY A 345 -4.46 15.21 19.07
N ASP A 346 -3.18 15.39 19.43
CA ASP A 346 -2.08 15.77 18.51
C ASP A 346 -1.65 14.65 17.52
N ALA A 347 -2.14 13.42 17.71
CA ALA A 347 -1.96 12.32 16.75
C ALA A 347 -2.98 12.35 15.60
N PHE A 348 -3.97 13.25 15.64
CA PHE A 348 -5.05 13.31 14.65
C PHE A 348 -4.56 13.68 13.25
N ALA A 349 -3.60 14.60 13.17
CA ALA A 349 -2.93 15.01 11.95
C ALA A 349 -1.41 14.92 12.10
N SER A 350 -0.76 14.25 11.16
CA SER A 350 0.70 14.14 11.15
C SER A 350 1.39 15.29 10.44
N GLY A 351 2.67 15.48 10.74
CA GLY A 351 3.49 16.53 10.12
C GLY A 351 3.13 17.93 10.59
N GLY A 352 2.52 18.04 11.78
CA GLY A 352 2.36 19.31 12.51
C GLY A 352 3.67 19.77 13.15
N SER A 353 3.65 20.93 13.80
CA SER A 353 4.82 21.56 14.42
C SER A 353 5.49 20.71 15.52
N HIS A 354 4.76 19.77 16.10
CA HIS A 354 5.25 18.84 17.12
C HIS A 354 5.61 17.44 16.56
N GLY A 355 5.45 17.23 15.24
CA GLY A 355 5.75 15.97 14.55
C GLY A 355 7.14 15.91 13.93
N TYR A 356 7.35 14.92 13.05
CA TYR A 356 8.61 14.77 12.31
C TYR A 356 8.58 15.64 11.04
N ASP A 357 9.54 16.58 10.92
CA ASP A 357 9.71 17.36 9.70
C ASP A 357 10.46 16.53 8.64
N HIS A 358 9.73 16.04 7.64
CA HIS A 358 10.29 15.19 6.60
C HIS A 358 11.42 15.85 5.79
N LYS A 359 11.35 17.17 5.59
CA LYS A 359 12.37 17.91 4.87
C LYS A 359 13.63 18.06 5.70
N ALA A 360 13.48 18.39 6.98
CA ALA A 360 14.61 18.46 7.91
C ALA A 360 15.30 17.09 8.10
N LEU A 361 14.51 16.01 8.13
CA LEU A 361 15.04 14.64 8.20
C LEU A 361 15.58 14.11 6.86
N GLY A 362 15.18 14.73 5.75
CA GLY A 362 15.42 14.27 4.38
C GLY A 362 14.93 12.85 4.11
N ILE A 363 13.93 12.38 4.88
CA ILE A 363 13.66 10.94 5.03
C ILE A 363 13.13 10.32 3.74
N THR A 364 12.29 11.03 2.99
CA THR A 364 11.79 10.59 1.68
C THR A 364 12.91 10.45 0.66
N ALA A 365 13.82 11.43 0.57
CA ALA A 365 14.97 11.36 -0.32
C ALA A 365 15.93 10.24 0.09
N ARG A 366 16.20 10.07 1.39
CA ARG A 366 17.05 9.00 1.93
C ARG A 366 16.47 7.62 1.63
N GLY A 367 15.15 7.45 1.73
CA GLY A 367 14.44 6.22 1.36
C GLY A 367 14.64 5.86 -0.10
N ALA A 368 14.33 6.78 -1.02
CA ALA A 368 14.50 6.58 -2.45
C ALA A 368 15.98 6.33 -2.80
N TRP A 369 16.90 6.99 -2.10
CA TRP A 369 18.33 6.76 -2.27
C TRP A 369 18.76 5.34 -1.92
N LYS A 370 18.15 4.68 -0.91
CA LYS A 370 18.43 3.26 -0.62
C LYS A 370 18.10 2.36 -1.80
N CYS A 371 17.02 2.65 -2.51
CA CYS A 371 16.62 1.92 -3.71
C CYS A 371 17.57 2.21 -4.89
N VAL A 372 17.96 3.47 -5.09
CA VAL A 372 18.96 3.87 -6.09
C VAL A 372 20.31 3.19 -5.83
N GLN A 373 20.79 3.17 -4.58
CA GLN A 373 22.02 2.49 -4.18
C GLN A 373 22.00 1.01 -4.57
N ARG A 374 20.85 0.33 -4.42
CA ARG A 374 20.71 -1.07 -4.84
C ARG A 374 20.87 -1.25 -6.34
N HIS A 375 20.20 -0.43 -7.15
CA HIS A 375 20.33 -0.49 -8.60
C HIS A 375 21.78 -0.31 -9.06
N PHE A 376 22.51 0.64 -8.47
CA PHE A 376 23.92 0.84 -8.79
C PHE A 376 24.81 -0.30 -8.30
N ARG A 377 24.55 -0.84 -7.11
CA ARG A 377 25.26 -2.01 -6.59
C ARG A 377 25.09 -3.23 -7.49
N GLU A 378 23.89 -3.46 -8.02
CA GLU A 378 23.62 -4.52 -9.01
C GLU A 378 24.34 -4.29 -10.35
N LEU A 379 24.74 -3.05 -10.64
CA LEU A 379 25.59 -2.69 -11.77
C LEU A 379 27.09 -2.67 -11.42
N GLY A 380 27.46 -3.04 -10.18
CA GLY A 380 28.84 -3.07 -9.71
C GLY A 380 29.46 -1.68 -9.47
N LYS A 381 28.66 -0.66 -9.16
CA LYS A 381 29.12 0.72 -8.91
C LYS A 381 28.68 1.22 -7.54
N ASP A 382 29.60 1.73 -6.73
CA ASP A 382 29.31 2.34 -5.43
C ASP A 382 29.20 3.87 -5.54
N ILE A 383 27.97 4.37 -5.67
CA ILE A 383 27.67 5.81 -5.77
C ILE A 383 27.93 6.62 -4.49
N GLN A 384 28.39 5.98 -3.41
CA GLN A 384 28.88 6.66 -2.22
C GLN A 384 30.40 6.88 -2.24
N ASN A 385 31.12 6.26 -3.17
CA ASN A 385 32.58 6.35 -3.28
C ASN A 385 33.07 6.61 -4.72
N GLU A 386 32.20 6.54 -5.72
CA GLU A 386 32.52 6.69 -7.14
C GLU A 386 31.67 7.78 -7.81
N ALA A 387 32.28 8.54 -8.73
CA ALA A 387 31.59 9.60 -9.47
C ALA A 387 30.55 9.07 -10.47
N PHE A 388 29.41 9.75 -10.56
CA PHE A 388 28.32 9.39 -11.48
C PHE A 388 27.55 10.62 -11.96
N THR A 389 27.01 10.53 -13.18
CA THR A 389 26.31 11.64 -13.85
C THR A 389 24.82 11.65 -13.53
N VAL A 390 24.25 12.85 -13.31
CA VAL A 390 22.85 13.02 -12.92
C VAL A 390 22.16 14.07 -13.79
N VAL A 391 20.97 13.75 -14.26
CA VAL A 391 19.95 14.75 -14.65
C VAL A 391 18.83 14.70 -13.62
N GLY A 392 18.37 15.86 -13.19
CA GLY A 392 17.40 15.99 -12.11
C GLY A 392 16.13 16.76 -12.47
N ILE A 393 15.00 16.38 -11.88
CA ILE A 393 13.75 17.13 -11.96
C ILE A 393 13.45 17.71 -10.58
N GLY A 394 13.56 19.03 -10.43
CA GLY A 394 13.36 19.76 -9.18
C GLY A 394 14.34 20.91 -8.98
N SER A 395 14.39 21.42 -7.76
CA SER A 395 15.24 22.54 -7.33
C SER A 395 15.79 22.30 -5.92
N MET A 396 16.92 22.94 -5.60
CA MET A 396 17.62 22.71 -4.33
C MET A 396 16.81 23.14 -3.09
N ASP A 397 15.84 24.05 -3.21
CA ASP A 397 14.92 24.41 -2.13
C ASP A 397 13.84 23.34 -1.87
N GLY A 398 13.67 22.37 -2.77
CA GLY A 398 12.72 21.27 -2.64
C GLY A 398 13.15 20.23 -1.61
N ASP A 399 12.17 19.61 -0.94
CA ASP A 399 12.40 18.54 0.04
C ASP A 399 13.16 17.36 -0.59
N VAL A 400 12.53 16.66 -1.54
CA VAL A 400 13.10 15.43 -2.10
C VAL A 400 14.32 15.73 -2.98
N PHE A 401 14.21 16.73 -3.86
CA PHE A 401 15.29 17.08 -4.77
C PHE A 401 16.53 17.56 -4.03
N GLY A 402 16.36 18.55 -3.15
CA GLY A 402 17.44 19.18 -2.42
C GLY A 402 18.17 18.20 -1.53
N ASN A 403 17.43 17.44 -0.70
CA ASN A 403 18.03 16.39 0.11
C ASN A 403 18.74 15.33 -0.75
N GLY A 404 18.10 14.84 -1.81
CA GLY A 404 18.66 13.81 -2.68
C GLY A 404 19.98 14.21 -3.33
N MET A 405 20.10 15.47 -3.78
CA MET A 405 21.33 15.99 -4.36
C MET A 405 22.46 16.21 -3.33
N LEU A 406 22.19 16.08 -2.03
CA LEU A 406 23.18 16.18 -0.96
C LEU A 406 23.57 14.81 -0.36
N LEU A 407 22.97 13.70 -0.81
CA LEU A 407 23.25 12.35 -0.31
C LEU A 407 24.54 11.72 -0.85
N SER A 408 25.22 12.37 -1.80
CA SER A 408 26.55 11.95 -2.26
C SER A 408 27.38 13.14 -2.75
N PRO A 409 28.64 13.28 -2.26
CA PRO A 409 29.56 14.27 -2.80
C PRO A 409 30.05 13.92 -4.21
N TYR A 410 29.85 12.67 -4.65
CA TYR A 410 30.31 12.15 -5.93
C TYR A 410 29.33 12.41 -7.10
N ILE A 411 28.23 13.12 -6.84
CA ILE A 411 27.28 13.53 -7.89
C ILE A 411 27.93 14.52 -8.86
N ARG A 412 27.85 14.19 -10.15
CA ARG A 412 28.11 15.10 -11.28
C ARG A 412 26.76 15.53 -11.86
N LEU A 413 26.18 16.59 -11.31
CA LEU A 413 24.88 17.11 -11.74
C LEU A 413 25.03 17.85 -13.07
N LEU A 414 24.65 17.19 -14.17
CA LEU A 414 24.82 17.74 -15.51
C LEU A 414 23.69 18.70 -15.91
N ALA A 415 22.48 18.42 -15.43
CA ALA A 415 21.37 19.34 -15.59
C ALA A 415 20.31 19.13 -14.51
N ALA A 416 19.54 20.17 -14.25
CA ALA A 416 18.33 20.07 -13.46
C ALA A 416 17.29 21.07 -13.97
N PHE A 417 16.00 20.75 -13.87
CA PHE A 417 14.96 21.72 -14.22
C PHE A 417 13.82 21.71 -13.22
N SER A 418 13.24 22.89 -12.98
CA SER A 418 12.10 23.11 -12.09
C SER A 418 10.92 23.71 -12.86
N GLY A 419 9.89 24.17 -12.14
CA GLY A 419 8.78 24.91 -12.75
C GLY A 419 9.21 26.23 -13.41
N GLN A 420 10.37 26.78 -13.04
CA GLN A 420 10.80 28.11 -13.49
C GLN A 420 12.13 28.12 -14.26
N HIS A 421 13.08 27.26 -13.89
CA HIS A 421 14.46 27.36 -14.38
C HIS A 421 14.98 26.04 -14.92
N ILE A 422 15.96 26.13 -15.82
CA ILE A 422 16.77 25.02 -16.34
C ILE A 422 18.23 25.33 -16.00
N PHE A 423 18.84 24.53 -15.13
CA PHE A 423 20.26 24.53 -14.80
C PHE A 423 20.99 23.51 -15.69
N ILE A 424 22.13 23.90 -16.26
CA ILE A 424 22.97 23.04 -17.09
C ILE A 424 24.44 23.27 -16.75
N ASP A 425 25.17 22.17 -16.53
CA ASP A 425 26.61 22.12 -16.36
C ASP A 425 27.17 20.89 -17.10
N PRO A 426 27.68 21.02 -18.34
CA PRO A 426 28.08 19.87 -19.15
C PRO A 426 29.26 19.05 -18.61
N ASN A 427 30.08 19.66 -17.74
CA ASN A 427 31.29 19.03 -17.19
C ASN A 427 31.59 19.58 -15.78
N PRO A 428 30.75 19.25 -14.78
CA PRO A 428 30.89 19.77 -13.42
C PRO A 428 32.21 19.29 -12.80
N SER A 429 32.88 20.20 -12.09
CA SER A 429 34.19 19.97 -11.47
C SER A 429 34.21 18.74 -10.56
N ALA A 430 35.37 18.08 -10.50
CA ALA A 430 35.60 16.94 -9.62
C ALA A 430 35.63 17.28 -8.11
N SER A 431 35.90 18.55 -7.79
CA SER A 431 36.10 19.10 -6.44
C SER A 431 34.82 19.14 -5.58
N ASP A 432 34.97 19.49 -4.30
CA ASP A 432 33.84 19.71 -3.38
C ASP A 432 33.03 20.98 -3.67
N ALA A 433 33.56 21.91 -4.49
CA ALA A 433 32.91 23.20 -4.73
C ALA A 433 31.45 23.10 -5.25
N PRO A 434 31.12 22.28 -6.27
CA PRO A 434 29.73 22.08 -6.70
C PRO A 434 28.82 21.43 -5.64
N PHE A 435 29.36 20.59 -4.74
CA PHE A 435 28.60 20.04 -3.62
C PHE A 435 28.30 21.14 -2.59
N ASN A 436 29.31 21.90 -2.19
CA ASN A 436 29.16 23.01 -1.26
C ASN A 436 28.20 24.08 -1.77
N GLU A 437 28.21 24.36 -3.08
CA GLU A 437 27.28 25.31 -3.69
C GLU A 437 25.84 24.80 -3.69
N ARG A 438 25.61 23.53 -4.01
CA ARG A 438 24.27 22.91 -3.86
C ARG A 438 23.79 22.99 -2.41
N LYS A 439 24.68 22.74 -1.44
CA LYS A 439 24.36 22.86 -0.01
C LYS A 439 24.00 24.30 0.36
N ARG A 440 24.76 25.29 -0.09
CA ARG A 440 24.46 26.71 0.12
C ARG A 440 23.08 27.08 -0.42
N LEU A 441 22.71 26.59 -1.60
CA LEU A 441 21.38 26.79 -2.17
C LEU A 441 20.28 26.12 -1.34
N PHE A 442 20.49 24.88 -0.89
CA PHE A 442 19.53 24.18 -0.03
C PHE A 442 19.25 24.95 1.28
N ASP A 443 20.30 25.50 1.89
CA ASP A 443 20.22 26.25 3.15
C ASP A 443 19.68 27.68 2.96
N LEU A 444 19.68 28.21 1.73
CA LEU A 444 19.19 29.56 1.42
C LEU A 444 17.66 29.55 1.27
N PRO A 445 16.90 30.25 2.15
CA PRO A 445 15.44 30.24 2.10
C PRO A 445 14.90 30.85 0.79
N GLY A 446 14.05 30.09 0.09
CA GLY A 446 13.43 30.53 -1.17
C GLY A 446 14.39 30.59 -2.35
N SER A 447 15.54 29.91 -2.27
CA SER A 447 16.50 29.83 -3.36
C SER A 447 15.92 29.19 -4.61
N SER A 448 16.57 29.49 -5.73
CA SER A 448 16.28 28.94 -7.04
C SER A 448 17.58 28.58 -7.75
N TRP A 449 17.48 27.91 -8.90
CA TRP A 449 18.65 27.70 -9.75
C TRP A 449 19.31 29.01 -10.20
N ASN A 450 18.58 30.12 -10.26
CA ASN A 450 19.17 31.40 -10.66
C ASN A 450 20.13 31.98 -9.61
N ASP A 451 20.04 31.49 -8.37
CA ASP A 451 20.95 31.87 -7.28
C ASP A 451 22.27 31.07 -7.31
N TYR A 452 22.41 30.08 -8.20
CA TYR A 452 23.62 29.28 -8.34
C TYR A 452 24.80 30.15 -8.78
N ASP A 453 25.95 29.99 -8.13
CA ASP A 453 27.18 30.68 -8.49
C ASP A 453 27.65 30.26 -9.88
N ARG A 454 27.39 31.14 -10.86
CA ARG A 454 27.70 30.92 -12.27
C ARG A 454 29.20 30.75 -12.54
N THR A 455 30.08 31.15 -11.62
CA THR A 455 31.53 30.95 -11.75
C THR A 455 31.95 29.48 -11.58
N LEU A 456 31.10 28.67 -10.96
CA LEU A 456 31.32 27.24 -10.76
C LEU A 456 30.78 26.37 -11.91
N ILE A 457 29.99 26.95 -12.81
CA ILE A 457 29.41 26.26 -13.97
C ILE A 457 30.48 26.13 -15.06
N SER A 458 30.65 24.92 -15.61
CA SER A 458 31.62 24.70 -16.69
C SER A 458 31.25 25.39 -17.99
N ASN A 459 32.24 25.53 -18.89
CA ASN A 459 32.04 26.12 -20.20
C ASN A 459 30.90 25.45 -20.97
N GLY A 460 30.04 26.28 -21.56
CA GLY A 460 28.85 25.84 -22.28
C GLY A 460 27.63 25.57 -21.40
N GLY A 461 27.74 25.66 -20.07
CA GLY A 461 26.62 25.59 -19.13
C GLY A 461 25.96 26.95 -18.86
N GLY A 462 24.92 26.95 -18.03
CA GLY A 462 24.21 28.14 -17.61
C GLY A 462 22.90 27.85 -16.88
N VAL A 463 22.24 28.93 -16.46
CA VAL A 463 20.89 28.89 -15.89
C VAL A 463 19.97 29.76 -16.74
N TYR A 464 18.89 29.16 -17.20
CA TYR A 464 17.92 29.72 -18.15
C TYR A 464 16.51 29.65 -17.57
N PHE A 465 15.60 30.49 -18.05
CA PHE A 465 14.18 30.35 -17.72
C PHE A 465 13.54 29.26 -18.56
N ARG A 466 12.62 28.49 -17.98
CA ARG A 466 11.82 27.50 -18.71
C ARG A 466 11.00 28.14 -19.83
N SER A 467 10.62 29.42 -19.68
CA SER A 467 9.87 30.18 -20.68
C SER A 467 10.72 30.82 -21.77
N ASP A 468 12.05 30.67 -21.72
CA ASP A 468 12.93 31.21 -22.76
C ASP A 468 12.68 30.50 -24.09
N LYS A 469 12.54 31.30 -25.15
CA LYS A 469 12.27 30.81 -26.52
C LYS A 469 13.55 30.53 -27.32
N ASP A 470 14.70 31.00 -26.81
CA ASP A 470 15.97 30.99 -27.52
C ASP A 470 17.13 30.78 -26.53
N ILE A 471 17.33 29.52 -26.12
CA ILE A 471 18.44 29.08 -25.28
C ILE A 471 19.60 28.66 -26.19
N PRO A 472 20.78 29.31 -26.11
CA PRO A 472 21.92 28.94 -26.92
C PRO A 472 22.40 27.52 -26.63
N VAL A 473 22.65 26.75 -27.69
CA VAL A 473 23.20 25.40 -27.56
C VAL A 473 24.71 25.45 -27.86
N SER A 474 25.51 25.32 -26.81
CA SER A 474 26.98 25.28 -26.86
C SER A 474 27.52 24.05 -27.58
N ALA A 475 28.82 24.04 -27.91
CA ALA A 475 29.46 22.88 -28.54
C ALA A 475 29.46 21.66 -27.61
N GLU A 476 29.59 21.90 -26.31
CA GLU A 476 29.55 20.93 -25.23
C GLU A 476 28.16 20.26 -25.15
N LEU A 477 27.07 21.05 -25.18
CA LEU A 477 25.71 20.51 -25.20
C LEU A 477 25.42 19.70 -26.47
N LYS A 478 25.88 20.18 -27.63
CA LYS A 478 25.73 19.43 -28.90
C LYS A 478 26.39 18.06 -28.82
N LYS A 479 27.59 18.01 -28.25
CA LYS A 479 28.34 16.76 -28.09
C LYS A 479 27.65 15.81 -27.12
N TRP A 480 27.18 16.30 -25.97
CA TRP A 480 26.54 15.47 -24.95
C TRP A 480 25.15 14.98 -25.37
N LEU A 481 24.29 15.87 -25.86
CA LEU A 481 22.89 15.58 -26.20
C LEU A 481 22.69 15.08 -27.64
N GLY A 482 23.74 15.11 -28.47
CA GLY A 482 23.66 14.70 -29.88
C GLY A 482 22.84 15.64 -30.77
N ILE A 483 22.67 16.90 -30.37
CA ILE A 483 21.82 17.88 -31.07
C ILE A 483 22.61 18.75 -32.06
N ARG A 484 21.94 19.21 -33.12
CA ARG A 484 22.56 20.03 -34.20
C ARG A 484 22.12 21.49 -34.21
N TYR A 485 21.08 21.84 -33.46
CA TYR A 485 20.49 23.18 -33.42
C TYR A 485 21.45 24.20 -32.81
N LYS A 486 21.37 25.46 -33.25
CA LYS A 486 22.13 26.56 -32.64
C LYS A 486 21.48 27.06 -31.35
N SER A 487 20.17 26.96 -31.25
CA SER A 487 19.37 27.31 -30.08
C SER A 487 18.10 26.48 -30.02
N LEU A 488 17.48 26.42 -28.84
CA LEU A 488 16.23 25.71 -28.56
C LEU A 488 15.36 26.52 -27.61
N ASP A 489 14.04 26.33 -27.65
CA ASP A 489 13.17 26.78 -26.55
C ASP A 489 13.33 25.86 -25.31
N GLY A 490 12.91 26.36 -24.15
CA GLY A 490 13.02 25.64 -22.88
C GLY A 490 12.31 24.28 -22.85
N GLU A 491 11.13 24.15 -23.47
CA GLU A 491 10.39 22.88 -23.48
C GLU A 491 11.10 21.84 -24.35
N SER A 492 11.59 22.24 -25.52
CA SER A 492 12.42 21.39 -26.38
C SER A 492 13.71 20.96 -25.70
N LEU A 493 14.38 21.85 -24.97
CA LEU A 493 15.58 21.51 -24.21
C LEU A 493 15.29 20.47 -23.11
N ILE A 494 14.20 20.62 -22.36
CA ILE A 494 13.79 19.65 -21.34
C ILE A 494 13.59 18.25 -21.96
N ARG A 495 12.97 18.15 -23.15
CA ARG A 495 12.82 16.86 -23.85
C ARG A 495 14.17 16.19 -24.12
N TYR A 496 15.17 16.96 -24.56
CA TYR A 496 16.53 16.42 -24.76
C TYR A 496 17.22 16.05 -23.45
N LEU A 497 17.01 16.80 -22.37
CA LEU A 497 17.57 16.49 -21.05
C LEU A 497 16.97 15.21 -20.47
N LEU A 498 15.67 14.98 -20.63
CA LEU A 498 15.01 13.74 -20.21
C LEU A 498 15.56 12.51 -20.96
N ALA A 499 15.90 12.66 -22.24
CA ALA A 499 16.50 11.61 -23.06
C ALA A 499 18.04 11.56 -23.00
N ALA A 500 18.67 12.35 -22.13
CA ALA A 500 20.12 12.48 -22.11
C ALA A 500 20.83 11.19 -21.63
N PRO A 501 22.02 10.87 -22.16
CA PRO A 501 22.82 9.78 -21.63
C PRO A 501 23.42 10.18 -20.28
N VAL A 502 22.93 9.57 -19.20
CA VAL A 502 23.41 9.75 -17.81
C VAL A 502 23.35 8.46 -17.01
N ASP A 503 24.06 8.42 -15.88
CA ASP A 503 23.97 7.30 -14.94
C ASP A 503 22.62 7.31 -14.20
N LEU A 504 22.16 8.47 -13.71
CA LEU A 504 20.94 8.62 -12.93
C LEU A 504 20.02 9.72 -13.49
N LEU A 505 18.74 9.39 -13.69
CA LEU A 505 17.65 10.36 -13.77
C LEU A 505 16.96 10.41 -12.40
N TRP A 506 17.05 11.55 -11.71
CA TRP A 506 16.49 11.75 -10.37
C TRP A 506 15.23 12.60 -10.41
N LEU A 507 14.10 12.04 -9.95
CA LEU A 507 12.82 12.74 -9.91
C LEU A 507 12.56 13.21 -8.48
N GLY A 508 12.84 14.49 -8.20
CA GLY A 508 12.56 15.14 -6.92
C GLY A 508 11.40 16.15 -6.97
N GLY A 509 10.75 16.30 -8.12
CA GLY A 509 9.58 17.16 -8.34
C GLY A 509 8.42 16.39 -8.96
N ILE A 510 7.20 16.87 -8.72
CA ILE A 510 5.96 16.24 -9.19
C ILE A 510 5.75 16.53 -10.69
N GLY A 511 5.16 15.56 -11.40
CA GLY A 511 4.72 15.69 -12.79
C GLY A 511 5.01 14.43 -13.60
N THR A 512 4.17 14.11 -14.58
CA THR A 512 4.36 12.91 -15.42
C THR A 512 5.11 13.27 -16.69
N TYR A 513 6.42 13.07 -16.65
CA TYR A 513 7.37 13.44 -17.70
C TYR A 513 7.60 12.31 -18.71
N ILE A 514 7.33 11.06 -18.34
CA ILE A 514 7.57 9.89 -19.20
C ILE A 514 6.29 9.06 -19.34
N LYS A 515 5.91 8.74 -20.58
CA LYS A 515 4.82 7.79 -20.92
C LYS A 515 5.34 6.60 -21.73
N ALA A 516 4.55 5.55 -21.85
CA ALA A 516 4.83 4.51 -22.82
C ALA A 516 4.61 5.02 -24.24
N SER A 517 5.35 4.48 -25.21
CA SER A 517 5.18 4.80 -26.63
C SER A 517 3.77 4.49 -27.16
N THR A 518 3.04 3.59 -26.50
CA THR A 518 1.66 3.22 -26.83
C THR A 518 0.60 4.17 -26.28
N GLU A 519 0.97 5.06 -25.35
CA GLU A 519 0.04 6.03 -24.73
C GLU A 519 0.08 7.35 -25.49
N LYS A 520 -1.05 8.05 -25.54
CA LYS A 520 -1.11 9.43 -26.04
C LYS A 520 -0.89 10.42 -24.91
N HIS A 521 -0.47 11.65 -25.22
CA HIS A 521 -0.24 12.66 -24.18
C HIS A 521 -1.54 12.98 -23.42
N GLU A 522 -2.65 13.04 -24.12
CA GLU A 522 -3.98 13.38 -23.59
C GLU A 522 -4.51 12.31 -22.62
N GLU A 523 -4.00 11.08 -22.69
CA GLU A 523 -4.40 9.94 -21.84
C GLU A 523 -3.74 9.97 -20.46
N VAL A 524 -2.64 10.72 -20.28
CA VAL A 524 -1.77 10.69 -19.07
C VAL A 524 -2.35 11.51 -17.90
N GLY A 525 -3.28 12.43 -18.17
CA GLY A 525 -3.96 13.22 -17.12
C GLY A 525 -3.16 14.42 -16.57
N ASP A 526 -1.89 14.59 -16.93
CA ASP A 526 -1.05 15.75 -16.56
C ASP A 526 -0.83 16.70 -17.75
N ARG A 527 -1.84 17.50 -18.09
CA ARG A 527 -1.76 18.42 -19.24
C ARG A 527 -0.63 19.44 -19.14
N SER A 528 -0.18 19.78 -17.93
CA SER A 528 0.84 20.80 -17.70
C SER A 528 2.22 20.41 -18.24
N ASN A 529 2.45 19.10 -18.42
CA ASN A 529 3.71 18.56 -18.90
C ASN A 529 3.61 17.93 -20.30
N ASP A 530 2.49 18.10 -21.02
CA ASP A 530 2.29 17.50 -22.35
C ASP A 530 3.41 17.88 -23.32
N ASN A 531 3.81 19.15 -23.36
CA ASN A 531 4.83 19.67 -24.29
C ASN A 531 6.26 19.16 -24.00
N VAL A 532 6.54 18.74 -22.75
CA VAL A 532 7.86 18.28 -22.32
C VAL A 532 7.94 16.76 -22.19
N ARG A 533 6.81 16.06 -22.20
CA ARG A 533 6.75 14.62 -21.99
C ARG A 533 7.42 13.87 -23.14
N VAL A 534 8.16 12.81 -22.80
CA VAL A 534 8.82 11.93 -23.77
C VAL A 534 8.38 10.47 -23.59
N ASP A 535 8.66 9.66 -24.60
CA ASP A 535 8.42 8.22 -24.54
C ASP A 535 9.54 7.52 -23.75
N ALA A 536 9.19 6.49 -22.99
CA ALA A 536 10.15 5.64 -22.29
C ALA A 536 11.18 4.99 -23.24
N THR A 537 10.82 4.77 -24.50
CA THR A 537 11.77 4.30 -25.54
C THR A 537 12.91 5.26 -25.85
N SER A 538 12.75 6.56 -25.52
CA SER A 538 13.77 7.58 -25.72
C SER A 538 14.75 7.70 -24.55
N LEU A 539 14.46 7.05 -23.42
CA LEU A 539 15.32 7.11 -22.24
C LEU A 539 16.61 6.31 -22.44
N VAL A 540 17.71 6.94 -22.01
CA VAL A 540 19.07 6.37 -22.06
C VAL A 540 19.74 6.37 -20.67
N ALA A 541 19.07 6.91 -19.65
CA ALA A 541 19.53 6.80 -18.27
C ALA A 541 19.77 5.33 -17.90
N ARG A 542 20.73 5.04 -17.02
CA ARG A 542 20.95 3.66 -16.54
C ARG A 542 20.01 3.32 -15.40
N VAL A 543 19.86 4.26 -14.47
CA VAL A 543 19.03 4.15 -13.27
C VAL A 543 18.07 5.33 -13.24
N VAL A 544 16.83 5.08 -12.84
CA VAL A 544 15.84 6.10 -12.50
C VAL A 544 15.53 5.97 -11.01
N GLY A 545 15.56 7.08 -10.28
CA GLY A 545 15.08 7.15 -8.90
C GLY A 545 13.85 8.04 -8.80
N GLU A 546 12.71 7.47 -8.41
CA GLU A 546 11.44 8.18 -8.28
C GLU A 546 11.19 8.65 -6.84
N GLY A 547 11.96 9.65 -6.41
CA GLY A 547 11.79 10.25 -5.08
C GLY A 547 10.47 11.03 -4.93
N ALA A 548 9.94 11.58 -6.03
CA ALA A 548 8.63 12.24 -6.08
C ALA A 548 7.57 11.33 -6.72
N ASN A 549 6.30 11.64 -6.51
CA ASN A 549 5.20 10.87 -7.09
C ASN A 549 4.96 11.22 -8.57
N LEU A 550 4.46 10.23 -9.31
CA LEU A 550 3.89 10.34 -10.67
C LEU A 550 4.87 10.78 -11.76
N GLY A 551 6.15 10.47 -11.62
CA GLY A 551 7.17 10.77 -12.63
C GLY A 551 6.94 10.09 -13.98
N PHE A 552 6.48 8.85 -13.91
CA PHE A 552 6.24 7.94 -15.03
C PHE A 552 4.79 7.43 -14.98
N THR A 553 4.20 7.16 -16.15
CA THR A 553 3.06 6.23 -16.19
C THR A 553 3.55 4.82 -15.85
N GLN A 554 2.67 3.96 -15.34
CA GLN A 554 3.05 2.58 -15.01
C GLN A 554 3.52 1.81 -16.26
N LYS A 555 2.87 2.01 -17.41
CA LYS A 555 3.29 1.42 -18.68
C LYS A 555 4.68 1.92 -19.12
N ALA A 556 5.02 3.18 -18.87
CA ALA A 556 6.35 3.73 -19.15
C ALA A 556 7.45 3.02 -18.35
N ARG A 557 7.19 2.76 -17.06
CA ARG A 557 8.13 2.02 -16.19
C ARG A 557 8.40 0.62 -16.75
N ILE A 558 7.34 -0.06 -17.18
CA ILE A 558 7.42 -1.40 -17.79
C ILE A 558 8.21 -1.35 -19.10
N GLU A 559 7.89 -0.42 -20.00
CA GLU A 559 8.58 -0.27 -21.29
C GLU A 559 10.08 0.04 -21.11
N TYR A 560 10.42 0.92 -20.17
CA TYR A 560 11.81 1.23 -19.82
C TYR A 560 12.52 0.02 -19.19
N GLY A 561 11.86 -0.69 -18.27
CA GLY A 561 12.37 -1.90 -17.63
C GLY A 561 12.66 -3.04 -18.61
N LEU A 562 11.77 -3.26 -19.59
CA LEU A 562 11.96 -4.27 -20.66
C LEU A 562 13.17 -3.97 -21.56
N ARG A 563 13.60 -2.69 -21.62
CA ARG A 563 14.79 -2.25 -22.37
C ARG A 563 16.08 -2.31 -21.53
N GLY A 564 16.02 -2.84 -20.30
CA GLY A 564 17.15 -2.96 -19.40
C GLY A 564 17.37 -1.76 -18.47
N GLY A 565 16.47 -0.77 -18.49
CA GLY A 565 16.48 0.33 -17.54
C GLY A 565 16.19 -0.14 -16.12
N ARG A 566 16.88 0.44 -15.13
CA ARG A 566 16.66 0.11 -13.70
C ARG A 566 15.71 1.13 -13.08
N ILE A 567 14.54 0.68 -12.65
CA ILE A 567 13.48 1.51 -12.06
C ILE A 567 12.60 0.64 -11.15
N ASN A 568 12.10 1.21 -10.04
CA ASN A 568 10.98 0.67 -9.27
C ASN A 568 9.76 1.60 -9.45
N THR A 569 8.64 1.31 -8.81
CA THR A 569 7.56 2.30 -8.71
C THR A 569 7.92 3.37 -7.67
N ASP A 570 7.40 4.57 -7.86
CA ASP A 570 7.46 5.67 -6.88
C ASP A 570 6.96 5.26 -5.49
N ALA A 571 5.91 4.43 -5.43
CA ALA A 571 5.37 3.87 -4.18
C ALA A 571 6.41 3.07 -3.37
N VAL A 572 7.40 2.46 -4.02
CA VAL A 572 8.51 1.75 -3.36
C VAL A 572 9.64 2.71 -3.01
N ASP A 573 10.08 3.53 -3.97
CA ASP A 573 11.22 4.42 -3.77
C ASP A 573 10.93 5.48 -2.68
N ASN A 574 9.76 6.13 -2.71
CA ASN A 574 9.45 7.24 -1.81
C ASN A 574 8.60 6.85 -0.57
N SER A 575 8.51 5.54 -0.27
CA SER A 575 7.70 5.02 0.84
C SER A 575 8.12 5.54 2.22
N ALA A 576 9.38 5.94 2.39
CA ALA A 576 9.92 6.40 3.67
C ALA A 576 9.14 7.58 4.27
N GLY A 577 8.56 8.43 3.42
CA GLY A 577 7.71 9.52 3.90
C GLY A 577 6.49 9.00 4.65
N VAL A 578 5.71 8.11 4.03
CA VAL A 578 4.47 7.59 4.65
C VAL A 578 4.77 6.68 5.85
N ASP A 579 5.88 5.95 5.81
CA ASP A 579 6.37 5.08 6.89
C ASP A 579 6.75 5.91 8.13
N THR A 580 7.52 6.99 7.95
CA THR A 580 7.86 7.93 9.05
C THR A 580 6.61 8.52 9.69
N SER A 581 5.63 8.90 8.87
CA SER A 581 4.38 9.44 9.39
C SER A 581 3.56 8.38 10.13
N ASP A 582 3.65 7.10 9.78
CA ASP A 582 2.99 5.98 10.48
C ASP A 582 3.58 5.80 11.88
N HIS A 583 4.91 5.74 11.98
CA HIS A 583 5.61 5.74 13.27
C HIS A 583 5.28 6.96 14.13
N GLU A 584 5.20 8.17 13.54
CA GLU A 584 4.79 9.39 14.27
C GLU A 584 3.43 9.20 14.96
N VAL A 585 2.42 8.73 14.22
CA VAL A 585 1.05 8.61 14.73
C VAL A 585 0.98 7.54 15.82
N ASN A 586 1.55 6.36 15.61
CA ASN A 586 1.52 5.27 16.60
C ASN A 586 2.33 5.60 17.86
N LEU A 587 3.46 6.30 17.73
CA LEU A 587 4.19 6.81 18.89
C LEU A 587 3.37 7.85 19.67
N LYS A 588 2.75 8.81 18.98
CA LYS A 588 1.90 9.81 19.66
C LYS A 588 0.69 9.18 20.34
N ILE A 589 0.07 8.14 19.75
CA ILE A 589 -1.02 7.38 20.40
C ILE A 589 -0.53 6.78 21.71
N LEU A 590 0.58 6.03 21.68
CA LEU A 590 1.16 5.40 22.86
C LEU A 590 1.53 6.45 23.93
N LEU A 591 2.29 7.47 23.53
CA LEU A 591 2.82 8.48 24.45
C LEU A 591 1.71 9.34 25.07
N THR A 592 0.66 9.66 24.30
CA THR A 592 -0.50 10.39 24.81
C THR A 592 -1.26 9.55 25.84
N ASP A 593 -1.40 8.24 25.65
CA ASP A 593 -1.98 7.34 26.65
C ASP A 593 -1.14 7.28 27.93
N LEU A 594 0.19 7.17 27.82
CA LEU A 594 1.10 7.21 28.96
C LEU A 594 1.01 8.55 29.73
N GLN A 595 0.86 9.66 29.02
CA GLN A 595 0.68 10.98 29.61
C GLN A 595 -0.67 11.09 30.33
N LYS A 596 -1.76 10.62 29.71
CA LYS A 596 -3.11 10.58 30.34
C LYS A 596 -3.09 9.76 31.63
N LYS A 597 -2.34 8.65 31.66
CA LYS A 597 -2.13 7.80 32.85
C LYS A 597 -1.16 8.40 33.87
N SER A 598 -0.64 9.61 33.64
CA SER A 598 0.35 10.28 34.49
C SER A 598 1.66 9.47 34.70
N ILE A 599 2.00 8.59 33.75
CA ILE A 599 3.26 7.83 33.75
C ILE A 599 4.41 8.73 33.25
N ILE A 600 4.11 9.61 32.30
CA ILE A 600 5.02 10.62 31.78
C ILE A 600 4.32 11.99 31.90
N ALA A 601 5.05 13.03 32.29
CA ALA A 601 4.48 14.39 32.41
C ALA A 601 4.38 15.11 31.05
N ASP A 602 5.46 15.10 30.27
CA ASP A 602 5.54 15.64 28.91
C ASP A 602 6.28 14.64 28.03
N TYR A 603 5.63 14.20 26.94
CA TYR A 603 6.21 13.20 26.05
C TYR A 603 7.10 13.81 24.97
N GLN A 604 7.05 15.12 24.72
CA GLN A 604 7.72 15.73 23.55
C GLN A 604 9.24 15.50 23.54
N PRO A 605 9.99 15.64 24.66
CA PRO A 605 11.42 15.35 24.67
C PRO A 605 11.76 13.88 24.34
N LEU A 606 10.93 12.95 24.81
CA LEU A 606 11.08 11.52 24.51
C LEU A 606 10.75 11.23 23.04
N PHE A 607 9.70 11.83 22.50
CA PHE A 607 9.34 11.71 21.07
C PHE A 607 10.49 12.15 20.16
N ILE A 608 11.11 13.29 20.46
CA ILE A 608 12.26 13.83 19.71
C ILE A 608 13.48 12.91 19.84
N SER A 609 13.76 12.34 21.01
CA SER A 609 14.93 11.48 21.20
C SER A 609 14.88 10.18 20.37
N MET A 610 13.68 9.72 20.00
CA MET A 610 13.46 8.52 19.18
C MET A 610 13.64 8.75 17.66
N THR A 611 13.79 10.00 17.20
CA THR A 611 13.87 10.36 15.77
C THR A 611 14.90 9.54 14.99
N GLY A 612 16.08 9.33 15.56
CA GLY A 612 17.16 8.58 14.91
C GLY A 612 16.84 7.10 14.71
N GLU A 613 16.19 6.50 15.71
CA GLU A 613 15.78 5.09 15.70
C GLU A 613 14.70 4.86 14.64
N VAL A 614 13.65 5.72 14.64
CA VAL A 614 12.58 5.72 13.63
C VAL A 614 13.16 5.86 12.22
N CYS A 615 14.06 6.82 11.99
CA CYS A 615 14.68 6.98 10.68
C CYS A 615 15.41 5.71 10.21
N ARG A 616 16.06 4.98 11.13
CA ARG A 616 16.78 3.76 10.77
C ARG A 616 15.84 2.59 10.50
N GLN A 617 14.74 2.45 11.26
CA GLN A 617 13.69 1.45 11.00
C GLN A 617 13.02 1.69 9.63
N VAL A 618 12.62 2.92 9.34
CA VAL A 618 12.04 3.32 8.05
C VAL A 618 12.99 3.01 6.87
N LEU A 619 14.27 3.37 6.99
CA LEU A 619 15.24 3.09 5.93
C LEU A 619 15.53 1.59 5.76
N ALA A 620 15.42 0.79 6.82
CA ALA A 620 15.51 -0.66 6.73
C ALA A 620 14.33 -1.24 5.91
N ASN A 621 13.13 -0.68 6.05
CA ASN A 621 11.98 -1.04 5.21
C ASN A 621 12.21 -0.73 3.72
N ASN A 622 12.76 0.44 3.37
CA ASN A 622 13.12 0.74 1.97
C ASN A 622 14.16 -0.25 1.41
N TYR A 623 15.16 -0.58 2.23
CA TYR A 623 16.18 -1.56 1.85
C TYR A 623 15.58 -2.94 1.58
N ALA A 624 14.74 -3.43 2.48
CA ALA A 624 14.14 -4.76 2.43
C ALA A 624 13.15 -4.91 1.27
N GLN A 625 12.33 -3.89 0.99
CA GLN A 625 11.39 -3.91 -0.13
C GLN A 625 12.11 -3.89 -1.48
N SER A 626 13.15 -3.06 -1.61
CA SER A 626 13.94 -3.03 -2.85
C SER A 626 14.71 -4.35 -3.06
N LEU A 627 15.17 -5.00 -1.97
CA LEU A 627 15.74 -6.35 -2.02
C LEU A 627 14.71 -7.38 -2.49
N CYS A 628 13.50 -7.37 -1.92
CA CYS A 628 12.41 -8.28 -2.27
C CYS A 628 12.16 -8.30 -3.77
N LEU A 629 12.06 -7.13 -4.42
CA LEU A 629 11.88 -7.03 -5.87
C LEU A 629 13.04 -7.63 -6.68
N SER A 630 14.26 -7.58 -6.14
CA SER A 630 15.45 -8.15 -6.77
C SER A 630 15.42 -9.67 -6.70
N LEU A 631 15.05 -10.21 -5.53
CA LEU A 631 14.89 -11.64 -5.32
C LEU A 631 13.70 -12.20 -6.12
N ASP A 632 12.58 -11.48 -6.17
CA ASP A 632 11.40 -11.88 -6.94
C ASP A 632 11.62 -11.79 -8.45
N GLN A 633 12.49 -10.89 -8.91
CA GLN A 633 12.93 -10.90 -10.31
C GLN A 633 13.68 -12.20 -10.64
N LEU A 634 14.51 -12.71 -9.73
CA LEU A 634 15.19 -14.00 -9.90
C LEU A 634 14.21 -15.17 -9.80
N ARG A 635 13.29 -15.16 -8.83
CA ARG A 635 12.26 -16.22 -8.66
C ARG A 635 11.30 -16.28 -9.85
N SER A 636 10.87 -15.14 -10.36
CA SER A 636 9.95 -15.08 -11.52
C SER A 636 10.65 -15.46 -12.83
N ALA A 637 11.96 -15.23 -12.95
CA ALA A 637 12.75 -15.74 -14.07
C ALA A 637 12.89 -17.28 -14.04
N ASP A 638 12.92 -17.88 -12.84
CA ASP A 638 12.91 -19.33 -12.66
C ASP A 638 11.52 -19.94 -12.95
N ASN A 639 10.44 -19.33 -12.43
CA ASN A 639 9.07 -19.78 -12.66
C ASN A 639 8.06 -18.62 -12.66
N SER A 640 7.80 -18.07 -13.86
CA SER A 640 6.87 -16.94 -14.05
C SER A 640 5.40 -17.33 -13.82
N ALA A 641 5.04 -18.60 -14.02
CA ALA A 641 3.67 -19.09 -13.91
C ALA A 641 3.11 -18.93 -12.49
N VAL A 642 3.93 -19.13 -11.46
CA VAL A 642 3.55 -18.95 -10.05
C VAL A 642 3.08 -17.52 -9.76
N PHE A 643 3.76 -16.52 -10.32
CA PHE A 643 3.42 -15.11 -10.13
C PHE A 643 2.16 -14.70 -10.90
N LEU A 644 1.93 -15.28 -12.08
CA LEU A 644 0.72 -15.05 -12.87
C LEU A 644 -0.52 -15.65 -12.18
N GLN A 645 -0.42 -16.87 -11.68
CA GLN A 645 -1.47 -17.52 -10.89
C GLN A 645 -1.76 -16.75 -9.61
N LEU A 646 -0.72 -16.24 -8.93
CA LEU A 646 -0.90 -15.40 -7.75
C LEU A 646 -1.65 -14.11 -8.09
N ALA A 647 -1.30 -13.43 -9.19
CA ALA A 647 -2.02 -12.23 -9.63
C ALA A 647 -3.49 -12.52 -9.91
N GLU A 648 -3.81 -13.69 -10.50
CA GLU A 648 -5.19 -14.16 -10.72
C GLU A 648 -5.93 -14.40 -9.40
N ARG A 649 -5.27 -15.03 -8.43
CA ARG A 649 -5.83 -15.29 -7.09
C ARG A 649 -6.11 -13.98 -6.35
N LEU A 650 -5.19 -13.03 -6.39
CA LEU A 650 -5.36 -11.73 -5.73
C LEU A 650 -6.45 -10.88 -6.39
N GLU A 651 -6.58 -10.96 -7.72
CA GLU A 651 -7.66 -10.30 -8.47
C GLU A 651 -9.02 -10.90 -8.10
N ALA A 652 -9.14 -12.22 -8.07
CA ALA A 652 -10.36 -12.90 -7.61
C ALA A 652 -10.71 -12.58 -6.14
N ALA A 653 -9.69 -12.33 -5.30
CA ALA A 653 -9.88 -11.93 -3.91
C ALA A 653 -10.18 -10.42 -3.72
N GLY A 654 -10.17 -9.61 -4.78
CA GLY A 654 -10.44 -8.16 -4.71
C GLY A 654 -9.27 -7.31 -4.22
N PHE A 655 -8.04 -7.85 -4.21
CA PHE A 655 -6.82 -7.17 -3.76
C PHE A 655 -5.96 -6.63 -4.91
N PHE A 656 -6.33 -6.95 -6.14
CA PHE A 656 -5.55 -6.62 -7.32
C PHE A 656 -6.47 -6.31 -8.49
N ASP A 657 -6.16 -5.26 -9.23
CA ASP A 657 -6.85 -4.92 -10.48
C ASP A 657 -5.79 -4.80 -11.58
N ARG A 658 -5.75 -5.78 -12.48
CA ARG A 658 -4.72 -5.84 -13.54
C ARG A 658 -4.82 -4.66 -14.50
N VAL A 659 -6.00 -4.08 -14.70
CA VAL A 659 -6.22 -2.95 -15.60
C VAL A 659 -5.67 -1.68 -14.97
N VAL A 660 -6.02 -1.41 -13.71
CA VAL A 660 -5.56 -0.22 -12.96
C VAL A 660 -4.05 -0.26 -12.78
N GLU A 661 -3.50 -1.40 -12.36
CA GLU A 661 -2.06 -1.57 -12.07
C GLU A 661 -1.22 -1.82 -13.35
N SER A 662 -1.86 -1.81 -14.53
CA SER A 662 -1.22 -2.12 -15.82
C SER A 662 -0.43 -3.43 -15.81
N PHE A 663 -0.91 -4.44 -15.07
CA PHE A 663 -0.27 -5.74 -14.96
C PHE A 663 -0.63 -6.62 -16.17
N PRO A 664 0.35 -7.26 -16.82
CA PRO A 664 0.13 -7.98 -18.07
C PRO A 664 -0.70 -9.24 -17.89
N GLN A 665 -1.54 -9.54 -18.87
CA GLN A 665 -2.19 -10.85 -19.01
C GLN A 665 -1.14 -11.92 -19.33
N THR A 666 -1.42 -13.18 -18.96
CA THR A 666 -0.54 -14.35 -19.15
C THR A 666 0.02 -14.43 -20.57
N LYS A 667 -0.81 -14.24 -21.60
CA LYS A 667 -0.40 -14.26 -23.01
C LYS A 667 0.69 -13.22 -23.34
N ALA A 668 0.64 -12.04 -22.72
CA ALA A 668 1.62 -10.99 -22.93
C ALA A 668 2.98 -11.38 -22.34
N ILE A 669 3.01 -11.96 -21.12
CA ILE A 669 4.25 -12.47 -20.52
C ILE A 669 4.85 -13.60 -21.34
N LEU A 670 4.03 -14.58 -21.77
CA LEU A 670 4.51 -15.70 -22.60
C LEU A 670 5.06 -15.25 -23.96
N SER A 671 4.65 -14.08 -24.46
CA SER A 671 5.17 -13.52 -25.71
C SER A 671 6.49 -12.75 -25.54
N ARG A 672 6.89 -12.41 -24.31
CA ARG A 672 8.16 -11.73 -24.04
C ARG A 672 9.32 -12.74 -24.13
N PRO A 673 10.45 -12.39 -24.75
CA PRO A 673 11.67 -13.19 -24.66
C PRO A 673 12.04 -13.44 -23.18
N GLY A 674 12.25 -14.70 -22.82
CA GLY A 674 12.54 -15.09 -21.42
C GLY A 674 11.37 -14.95 -20.46
N GLN A 675 10.14 -14.70 -20.94
CA GLN A 675 8.92 -14.61 -20.12
C GLN A 675 9.04 -13.65 -18.93
N ILE A 676 9.74 -12.53 -19.15
CA ILE A 676 10.17 -11.62 -18.08
C ILE A 676 8.98 -10.86 -17.49
N ILE A 677 8.87 -10.89 -16.16
CA ILE A 677 8.09 -9.96 -15.35
C ILE A 677 9.05 -8.88 -14.82
N THR A 678 8.76 -7.62 -15.09
CA THR A 678 9.62 -6.49 -14.74
C THR A 678 9.50 -6.10 -13.27
N ARG A 679 10.49 -5.39 -12.73
CA ARG A 679 10.42 -4.88 -11.34
C ARG A 679 9.20 -4.00 -11.05
N PRO A 680 8.77 -3.09 -11.95
CA PRO A 680 7.53 -2.33 -11.74
C PRO A 680 6.28 -3.21 -11.67
N GLU A 681 6.22 -4.31 -12.42
CA GLU A 681 5.12 -5.28 -12.35
C GLU A 681 5.16 -6.09 -11.04
N LEU A 682 6.36 -6.47 -10.59
CA LEU A 682 6.55 -7.14 -9.30
C LEU A 682 6.25 -6.22 -8.12
N ALA A 683 6.48 -4.90 -8.25
CA ALA A 683 6.21 -3.92 -7.20
C ALA A 683 4.72 -3.80 -6.87
N VAL A 684 3.86 -3.75 -7.89
CA VAL A 684 2.40 -3.73 -7.70
C VAL A 684 1.88 -5.05 -7.15
N LEU A 685 2.47 -6.19 -7.57
CA LEU A 685 2.11 -7.52 -7.05
C LEU A 685 2.57 -7.70 -5.60
N MET A 686 3.73 -7.17 -5.22
CA MET A 686 4.24 -7.16 -3.85
C MET A 686 3.34 -6.37 -2.92
N ALA A 687 2.89 -5.18 -3.34
CA ALA A 687 1.95 -4.37 -2.57
C ALA A 687 0.64 -5.14 -2.32
N ALA A 688 0.04 -5.71 -3.36
CA ALA A 688 -1.18 -6.50 -3.23
C ALA A 688 -1.00 -7.75 -2.34
N SER A 689 0.15 -8.42 -2.46
CA SER A 689 0.50 -9.59 -1.64
C SER A 689 0.58 -9.25 -0.16
N LYS A 690 1.20 -8.11 0.19
CA LYS A 690 1.26 -7.62 1.57
C LYS A 690 -0.11 -7.29 2.11
N MET A 691 -0.91 -6.52 1.38
CA MET A 691 -2.28 -6.17 1.77
C MET A 691 -3.13 -7.41 2.02
N TYR A 692 -3.06 -8.40 1.13
CA TYR A 692 -3.77 -9.67 1.28
C TYR A 692 -3.32 -10.43 2.53
N LEU A 693 -2.01 -10.59 2.72
CA LEU A 693 -1.47 -11.32 3.87
C LEU A 693 -1.78 -10.62 5.20
N THR A 694 -1.64 -9.29 5.26
CA THR A 694 -2.01 -8.49 6.44
C THR A 694 -3.47 -8.73 6.81
N GLN A 695 -4.41 -8.59 5.88
CA GLN A 695 -5.84 -8.81 6.18
C GLN A 695 -6.11 -10.26 6.65
N ARG A 696 -5.44 -11.25 6.06
CA ARG A 696 -5.59 -12.65 6.48
C ARG A 696 -5.10 -12.88 7.91
N ILE A 697 -4.02 -12.23 8.31
CA ILE A 697 -3.48 -12.30 9.68
C ILE A 697 -4.37 -11.54 10.67
N GLU A 698 -4.83 -10.34 10.32
CA GLU A 698 -5.73 -9.50 11.15
C GLU A 698 -7.03 -10.23 11.51
N ASN A 699 -7.60 -10.98 10.56
CA ASN A 699 -8.79 -11.78 10.79
C ASN A 699 -8.58 -12.95 11.77
N GLN A 700 -7.34 -13.23 12.19
CA GLN A 700 -7.00 -14.32 13.11
C GLN A 700 -6.47 -13.81 14.45
N THR A 701 -7.35 -13.17 15.21
CA THR A 701 -7.07 -12.59 16.54
C THR A 701 -6.36 -13.55 17.49
N ALA A 702 -6.69 -14.85 17.47
CA ALA A 702 -6.06 -15.85 18.34
C ALA A 702 -4.54 -15.98 18.14
N LEU A 703 -4.03 -15.81 16.91
CA LEU A 703 -2.59 -15.83 16.63
C LEU A 703 -1.92 -14.55 17.16
N LEU A 704 -2.55 -13.41 16.96
CA LEU A 704 -2.01 -12.09 17.33
C LEU A 704 -1.95 -11.86 18.84
N HIS A 705 -2.80 -12.55 19.62
CA HIS A 705 -2.79 -12.52 21.07
C HIS A 705 -1.80 -13.50 21.73
N ASP A 706 -1.15 -14.36 20.96
CA ASP A 706 -0.14 -15.28 21.47
C ASP A 706 1.16 -14.51 21.81
N GLU A 707 1.78 -14.82 22.95
CA GLU A 707 3.00 -14.16 23.46
C GLU A 707 4.14 -14.20 22.43
N CYS A 708 4.18 -15.25 21.60
CA CYS A 708 5.17 -15.37 20.52
C CYS A 708 5.13 -14.21 19.50
N CYS A 709 3.97 -13.55 19.34
CA CYS A 709 3.81 -12.44 18.42
C CYS A 709 4.18 -11.07 19.03
N ASP A 710 4.43 -10.99 20.34
CA ASP A 710 4.77 -9.71 21.00
C ASP A 710 6.11 -9.15 20.53
N CYS A 711 7.05 -10.01 20.13
CA CYS A 711 8.31 -9.57 19.55
C CYS A 711 8.12 -8.72 18.27
N TYR A 712 7.08 -8.97 17.47
CA TYR A 712 6.79 -8.18 16.27
C TYR A 712 6.18 -6.82 16.60
N LEU A 713 5.45 -6.72 17.72
CA LEU A 713 5.00 -5.44 18.24
C LEU A 713 6.18 -4.63 18.79
N GLN A 714 7.08 -5.27 19.53
CA GLN A 714 8.30 -4.63 20.05
C GLN A 714 9.22 -4.16 18.90
N ALA A 715 9.37 -4.95 17.84
CA ALA A 715 10.18 -4.59 16.68
C ALA A 715 9.66 -3.35 15.93
N TYR A 716 8.38 -3.00 16.08
CA TYR A 716 7.83 -1.77 15.51
C TYR A 716 8.20 -0.52 16.31
N PHE A 717 8.24 -0.62 17.64
CA PHE A 717 8.53 0.53 18.49
C PHE A 717 10.05 0.73 18.69
N PRO A 718 10.52 1.97 18.86
CA PRO A 718 11.91 2.27 19.22
C PRO A 718 12.35 1.56 20.50
N ASP A 719 13.62 1.17 20.59
CA ASP A 719 14.19 0.48 21.75
C ASP A 719 13.95 1.24 23.07
N GLN A 720 14.00 2.57 23.04
CA GLN A 720 13.71 3.40 24.22
C GLN A 720 12.31 3.17 24.79
N VAL A 721 11.32 2.87 23.93
CA VAL A 721 9.96 2.51 24.36
C VAL A 721 9.94 1.09 24.89
N ASN A 722 10.62 0.17 24.22
CA ASN A 722 10.69 -1.23 24.64
C ASN A 722 11.38 -1.38 26.01
N GLU A 723 12.42 -0.61 26.32
CA GLU A 723 13.13 -0.68 27.59
C GLU A 723 12.32 -0.16 28.79
N HIS A 724 11.50 0.88 28.58
CA HIS A 724 10.84 1.58 29.69
C HIS A 724 9.32 1.36 29.77
N TYR A 725 8.67 1.02 28.65
CA TYR A 725 7.21 1.03 28.52
C TYR A 725 6.63 -0.24 27.85
N ASN A 726 7.39 -1.34 27.76
CA ASN A 726 6.96 -2.60 27.14
C ASN A 726 5.57 -3.07 27.61
N ASN A 727 5.30 -2.96 28.92
CA ASN A 727 4.04 -3.41 29.54
C ASN A 727 2.80 -2.64 29.04
N HIS A 728 2.99 -1.52 28.32
CA HIS A 728 1.91 -0.71 27.75
C HIS A 728 1.66 -1.01 26.27
N LEU A 729 2.59 -1.67 25.58
CA LEU A 729 2.48 -1.92 24.14
C LEU A 729 1.28 -2.81 23.80
N SER A 730 1.02 -3.85 24.59
CA SER A 730 -0.12 -4.75 24.37
C SER A 730 -1.49 -4.06 24.50
N THR A 731 -1.55 -2.91 25.17
CA THR A 731 -2.76 -2.10 25.30
C THR A 731 -2.91 -1.03 24.21
N HIS A 732 -1.96 -0.94 23.28
CA HIS A 732 -2.04 -0.01 22.15
C HIS A 732 -3.28 -0.33 21.29
N PRO A 733 -4.12 0.67 20.94
CA PRO A 733 -5.36 0.43 20.20
C PRO A 733 -5.19 -0.26 18.84
N LEU A 734 -4.01 -0.14 18.23
CA LEU A 734 -3.64 -0.79 16.96
C LEU A 734 -2.62 -1.94 17.11
N ALA A 735 -2.49 -2.54 18.30
CA ALA A 735 -1.47 -3.56 18.55
C ALA A 735 -1.59 -4.77 17.59
N SER A 736 -2.81 -5.19 17.27
CA SER A 736 -3.08 -6.32 16.37
C SER A 736 -2.71 -5.98 14.92
N GLU A 737 -3.09 -4.80 14.45
CA GLU A 737 -2.82 -4.30 13.09
C GLU A 737 -1.31 -4.07 12.88
N ILE A 738 -0.62 -3.54 13.90
CA ILE A 738 0.85 -3.40 13.89
C ILE A 738 1.51 -4.79 13.75
N LYS A 739 1.14 -5.74 14.61
CA LYS A 739 1.67 -7.11 14.56
C LYS A 739 1.45 -7.76 13.18
N ALA A 740 0.23 -7.67 12.65
CA ALA A 740 -0.11 -8.25 11.35
C ALA A 740 0.72 -7.64 10.21
N THR A 741 0.88 -6.31 10.22
CA THR A 741 1.66 -5.57 9.22
C THR A 741 3.16 -5.91 9.31
N ILE A 742 3.74 -5.97 10.52
CA ILE A 742 5.15 -6.34 10.69
C ILE A 742 5.42 -7.77 10.24
N VAL A 743 4.54 -8.71 10.60
CA VAL A 743 4.66 -10.11 10.18
C VAL A 743 4.55 -10.24 8.67
N SER A 744 3.55 -9.60 8.04
CA SER A 744 3.37 -9.68 6.59
C SER A 744 4.56 -9.05 5.84
N ASN A 745 5.06 -7.90 6.31
CA ASN A 745 6.24 -7.25 5.78
C ASN A 745 7.47 -8.15 5.90
N LYS A 746 7.72 -8.75 7.08
CA LYS A 746 8.86 -9.65 7.30
C LYS A 746 8.83 -10.81 6.32
N ILE A 747 7.69 -11.50 6.20
CA ILE A 747 7.56 -12.67 5.33
C ILE A 747 7.71 -12.27 3.86
N ILE A 748 6.93 -11.29 3.37
CA ILE A 748 6.94 -10.94 1.95
C ILE A 748 8.29 -10.37 1.54
N ASN A 749 8.91 -9.49 2.35
CA ASN A 749 10.22 -8.91 2.02
C ASN A 749 11.33 -9.97 1.85
N GLN A 750 11.18 -11.12 2.51
CA GLN A 750 12.17 -12.21 2.53
C GLN A 750 11.79 -13.32 1.56
N ALA A 751 10.68 -14.02 1.82
CA ALA A 751 10.20 -15.18 1.06
C ALA A 751 9.59 -14.81 -0.31
N GLY A 752 9.25 -13.53 -0.53
CA GLY A 752 8.69 -13.03 -1.78
C GLY A 752 7.19 -13.29 -1.94
N CYS A 753 6.61 -12.74 -3.01
CA CYS A 753 5.18 -12.87 -3.28
C CYS A 753 4.74 -14.34 -3.43
N SER A 754 5.62 -15.19 -3.97
CA SER A 754 5.38 -16.63 -4.17
C SER A 754 5.13 -17.42 -2.87
N PHE A 755 5.40 -16.84 -1.70
CA PHE A 755 5.01 -17.44 -0.41
C PHE A 755 3.49 -17.74 -0.35
N LEU A 756 2.68 -16.86 -0.95
CA LEU A 756 1.22 -17.00 -1.00
C LEU A 756 0.76 -18.16 -1.91
N SER A 757 1.67 -18.69 -2.73
CA SER A 757 1.42 -19.83 -3.62
C SER A 757 1.84 -21.17 -3.00
N LEU A 758 2.35 -21.18 -1.76
CA LEU A 758 2.61 -22.44 -1.03
C LEU A 758 1.32 -23.21 -0.70
N ASP A 759 0.18 -22.51 -0.74
CA ASP A 759 -1.14 -23.09 -0.57
C ASP A 759 -1.65 -23.67 -1.90
N ASN A 760 -2.02 -24.95 -1.91
CA ASN A 760 -2.38 -25.74 -3.08
C ASN A 760 -3.82 -25.51 -3.60
N GLY A 761 -4.49 -24.45 -3.16
CA GLY A 761 -5.79 -24.05 -3.70
C GLY A 761 -6.99 -24.85 -3.19
N ASP A 762 -6.81 -25.68 -2.15
CA ASP A 762 -7.95 -26.19 -1.40
C ASP A 762 -8.56 -25.05 -0.58
N GLU A 763 -9.89 -24.94 -0.56
CA GLU A 763 -10.62 -23.94 0.26
C GLU A 763 -10.26 -24.01 1.78
N ASN A 764 -9.59 -25.09 2.20
CA ASN A 764 -9.09 -25.35 3.55
C ASN A 764 -7.59 -25.08 3.75
N GLY A 765 -6.89 -24.55 2.74
CA GLY A 765 -5.48 -24.19 2.79
C GLY A 765 -5.22 -23.07 3.80
N ASN A 766 -4.71 -23.41 4.97
CA ASN A 766 -4.52 -22.44 6.03
C ASN A 766 -3.19 -21.70 5.85
N ILE A 767 -3.19 -20.64 5.03
CA ILE A 767 -2.07 -19.69 4.88
C ILE A 767 -1.44 -19.28 6.23
N LEU A 768 -2.22 -19.26 7.31
CA LEU A 768 -1.75 -18.91 8.65
C LEU A 768 -0.91 -20.01 9.30
N ASP A 769 -1.13 -21.28 8.93
CA ASP A 769 -0.25 -22.38 9.35
C ASP A 769 1.12 -22.24 8.66
N HIS A 770 1.17 -21.76 7.41
CA HIS A 770 2.44 -21.42 6.76
C HIS A 770 3.13 -20.22 7.42
N VAL A 771 2.37 -19.19 7.79
CA VAL A 771 2.90 -18.04 8.55
C VAL A 771 3.54 -18.52 9.85
N GLY A 772 2.80 -19.27 10.68
CA GLY A 772 3.32 -19.81 11.94
C GLY A 772 4.58 -20.64 11.74
N CYS A 773 4.55 -21.57 10.77
CA CYS A 773 5.69 -22.42 10.43
C CYS A 773 6.92 -21.62 9.97
N TYR A 774 6.74 -20.65 9.08
CA TYR A 774 7.82 -19.80 8.60
C TYR A 774 8.47 -19.03 9.75
N LEU A 775 7.67 -18.38 10.61
CA LEU A 775 8.18 -17.60 11.73
C LEU A 775 8.91 -18.47 12.77
N THR A 776 8.44 -19.70 13.02
CA THR A 776 9.14 -20.65 13.90
C THR A 776 10.51 -20.99 13.34
N PHE A 777 10.58 -21.42 12.09
CA PHE A 777 11.83 -21.91 11.52
C PHE A 777 12.82 -20.79 11.19
N ASP A 778 12.33 -19.60 10.84
CA ASP A 778 13.19 -18.42 10.70
C ASP A 778 13.92 -18.10 12.01
N ARG A 779 13.25 -18.25 13.17
CA ARG A 779 13.87 -18.10 14.49
C ARG A 779 14.81 -19.26 14.84
N VAL A 780 14.42 -20.50 14.55
CA VAL A 780 15.26 -21.69 14.78
C VAL A 780 16.59 -21.60 14.03
N LEU A 781 16.58 -21.07 12.81
CA LEU A 781 17.79 -20.93 11.97
C LEU A 781 18.59 -19.65 12.23
N ASP A 782 18.15 -18.76 13.13
CA ASP A 782 18.68 -17.39 13.25
C ASP A 782 18.72 -16.69 11.88
N GLY A 783 17.59 -16.74 11.16
CA GLY A 783 17.47 -16.19 9.81
C GLY A 783 17.75 -14.69 9.77
N ASP A 784 17.34 -13.93 10.80
CA ASP A 784 17.64 -12.50 10.87
C ASP A 784 19.15 -12.23 11.01
N GLY A 785 19.86 -12.98 11.87
CA GLY A 785 21.31 -12.89 12.00
C GLY A 785 22.05 -13.23 10.70
N LEU A 786 21.62 -14.30 10.01
CA LEU A 786 22.17 -14.68 8.70
C LEU A 786 21.98 -13.58 7.65
N ARG A 787 20.77 -13.03 7.54
CA ARG A 787 20.48 -11.96 6.57
C ARG A 787 21.30 -10.71 6.87
N LEU A 788 21.43 -10.30 8.13
CA LEU A 788 22.28 -9.17 8.53
C LEU A 788 23.76 -9.40 8.17
N ALA A 789 24.28 -10.61 8.39
CA ALA A 789 25.65 -10.97 8.01
C ALA A 789 25.86 -10.88 6.49
N ILE A 790 24.87 -11.28 5.69
CA ILE A 790 24.91 -11.15 4.22
C ILE A 790 24.85 -9.67 3.81
N TYR A 791 23.94 -8.87 4.39
CA TYR A 791 23.81 -7.44 4.07
C TYR A 791 25.07 -6.64 4.39
N ALA A 792 25.86 -7.06 5.38
CA ALA A 792 27.15 -6.45 5.71
C ALA A 792 28.21 -6.58 4.59
N LEU A 793 27.94 -7.39 3.55
CA LEU A 793 28.77 -7.56 2.35
C LEU A 793 28.37 -6.62 1.20
N ASP A 794 27.37 -5.74 1.39
CA ASP A 794 27.01 -4.70 0.43
C ASP A 794 28.24 -3.91 -0.04
N ASN A 795 28.41 -3.78 -1.36
CA ASN A 795 29.56 -3.16 -2.05
C ASN A 795 30.94 -3.81 -1.77
N LYS A 796 31.00 -4.91 -1.00
CA LYS A 796 32.22 -5.70 -0.79
C LYS A 796 32.24 -6.97 -1.64
N MET A 797 31.08 -7.41 -2.10
CA MET A 797 30.86 -8.57 -2.95
C MET A 797 29.82 -8.24 -4.02
N ALA A 798 29.92 -8.90 -5.17
CA ALA A 798 28.90 -8.84 -6.22
C ALA A 798 27.51 -9.20 -5.69
N ALA A 799 26.50 -8.43 -6.11
CA ALA A 799 25.14 -8.55 -5.55
C ALA A 799 24.47 -9.90 -5.86
N ASP A 800 24.75 -10.47 -7.03
CA ASP A 800 24.23 -11.78 -7.47
C ASP A 800 24.67 -12.91 -6.52
N LYS A 801 25.92 -12.89 -6.07
CA LYS A 801 26.43 -13.86 -5.08
C LYS A 801 25.71 -13.77 -3.75
N GLN A 802 25.45 -12.56 -3.26
CA GLN A 802 24.65 -12.37 -2.03
C GLN A 802 23.21 -12.87 -2.22
N TYR A 803 22.62 -12.64 -3.39
CA TYR A 803 21.25 -13.08 -3.69
C TYR A 803 21.12 -14.60 -3.73
N ILE A 804 22.15 -15.32 -4.17
CA ILE A 804 22.18 -16.79 -4.11
C ILE A 804 22.09 -17.27 -2.65
N LEU A 805 22.86 -16.67 -1.73
CA LEU A 805 22.84 -17.04 -0.31
C LEU A 805 21.47 -16.76 0.32
N LEU A 806 20.89 -15.60 0.04
CA LEU A 806 19.55 -15.24 0.53
C LEU A 806 18.50 -16.22 -0.01
N LEU A 807 18.47 -16.47 -1.32
CA LEU A 807 17.52 -17.42 -1.92
C LEU A 807 17.70 -18.83 -1.39
N GLN A 808 18.93 -19.24 -1.04
CA GLN A 808 19.18 -20.54 -0.43
C GLN A 808 18.49 -20.66 0.93
N LEU A 809 18.63 -19.67 1.82
CA LEU A 809 17.93 -19.63 3.11
C LEU A 809 16.41 -19.69 2.91
N GLU A 810 15.88 -18.86 2.00
CA GLU A 810 14.43 -18.81 1.74
C GLU A 810 13.89 -20.11 1.13
N LYS A 811 14.68 -20.80 0.28
CA LYS A 811 14.32 -22.12 -0.27
C LYS A 811 14.25 -23.18 0.83
N THR A 812 15.17 -23.16 1.79
CA THR A 812 15.15 -24.06 2.96
C THR A 812 13.90 -23.81 3.81
N LEU A 813 13.61 -22.55 4.18
CA LEU A 813 12.41 -22.19 4.96
C LEU A 813 11.12 -22.58 4.23
N ALA A 814 11.02 -22.30 2.93
CA ALA A 814 9.87 -22.73 2.12
C ALA A 814 9.73 -24.26 2.07
N GLY A 815 10.86 -24.98 2.07
CA GLY A 815 10.88 -26.44 2.19
C GLY A 815 10.26 -26.94 3.50
N PHE A 816 10.54 -26.26 4.61
CA PHE A 816 9.98 -26.59 5.92
C PHE A 816 8.49 -26.31 5.99
N CYS A 817 8.03 -25.19 5.42
CA CYS A 817 6.60 -24.90 5.29
C CYS A 817 5.88 -25.97 4.47
N ARG A 818 6.44 -26.38 3.32
CA ARG A 818 5.87 -27.46 2.49
C ARG A 818 5.81 -28.78 3.24
N TRP A 819 6.87 -29.15 3.96
CA TRP A 819 6.89 -30.35 4.78
C TRP A 819 5.77 -30.36 5.83
N ALA A 820 5.59 -29.25 6.55
CA ALA A 820 4.55 -29.13 7.58
C ALA A 820 3.15 -29.27 6.95
N SER A 821 2.93 -28.61 5.83
CA SER A 821 1.67 -28.62 5.07
C SER A 821 1.30 -30.03 4.59
N LEU A 822 2.22 -30.73 3.92
CA LEU A 822 2.00 -32.10 3.40
C LEU A 822 1.68 -33.13 4.50
N ARG A 823 2.08 -32.86 5.74
CA ARG A 823 1.79 -33.72 6.90
C ARG A 823 0.66 -33.20 7.78
N ASN A 824 -0.02 -32.13 7.37
CA ASN A 824 -1.03 -31.44 8.18
C ASN A 824 -0.52 -31.12 9.61
N LYS A 825 0.78 -30.80 9.74
CA LYS A 825 1.41 -30.43 11.01
C LYS A 825 1.30 -28.93 11.22
N LYS A 826 0.68 -28.55 12.34
CA LYS A 826 0.58 -27.15 12.76
C LYS A 826 1.80 -26.79 13.60
N ILE A 827 2.74 -26.09 12.98
CA ILE A 827 3.94 -25.56 13.65
C ILE A 827 3.64 -24.12 14.07
N ARG A 828 3.89 -23.81 15.35
CA ARG A 828 3.68 -22.48 15.92
C ARG A 828 4.97 -21.93 16.51
N PRO A 829 5.15 -20.61 16.57
CA PRO A 829 6.37 -19.99 17.08
C PRO A 829 6.39 -19.91 18.61
N ASP A 830 5.87 -20.92 19.31
CA ASP A 830 5.93 -20.99 20.77
C ASP A 830 7.31 -21.43 21.27
N ALA A 831 7.64 -21.06 22.51
CA ALA A 831 8.96 -21.30 23.09
C ALA A 831 9.33 -22.79 23.13
N ASN A 832 8.40 -23.69 23.43
CA ASN A 832 8.68 -25.12 23.52
C ASN A 832 8.99 -25.71 22.13
N THR A 833 8.22 -25.31 21.11
CA THR A 833 8.48 -25.73 19.73
C THR A 833 9.83 -25.22 19.25
N ILE A 834 10.13 -23.94 19.46
CA ILE A 834 11.42 -23.35 19.06
C ILE A 834 12.56 -24.06 19.79
N ASP A 835 12.49 -24.22 21.12
CA ASP A 835 13.52 -24.90 21.91
C ASP A 835 13.75 -26.34 21.45
N CYS A 836 12.68 -27.07 21.12
CA CYS A 836 12.77 -28.44 20.61
C CYS A 836 13.57 -28.50 19.31
N TYR A 837 13.20 -27.71 18.30
CA TYR A 837 13.91 -27.70 17.03
C TYR A 837 15.33 -27.13 17.16
N SER A 838 15.53 -26.06 17.94
CA SER A 838 16.86 -25.46 18.14
C SER A 838 17.85 -26.42 18.80
N ARG A 839 17.43 -27.22 19.79
CA ARG A 839 18.29 -28.25 20.40
C ARG A 839 18.73 -29.30 19.37
N ASN A 840 17.79 -29.83 18.59
CA ASN A 840 18.09 -30.81 17.55
C ASN A 840 18.96 -30.20 16.43
N LEU A 841 18.78 -28.93 16.11
CA LEU A 841 19.62 -28.22 15.14
C LEU A 841 21.06 -28.11 15.64
N GLN A 842 21.24 -27.78 16.92
CA GLN A 842 22.57 -27.68 17.53
C GLN A 842 23.27 -29.05 17.64
N ASP A 843 22.54 -30.11 17.95
CA ASP A 843 23.07 -31.48 17.90
C ASP A 843 23.51 -31.83 16.47
N PHE A 844 22.71 -31.45 15.46
CA PHE A 844 23.06 -31.68 14.06
C PHE A 844 24.29 -30.89 13.63
N GLU A 845 24.37 -29.61 13.98
CA GLU A 845 25.50 -28.74 13.66
C GLU A 845 26.80 -29.28 14.28
N ASN A 846 26.76 -29.70 15.55
CA ASN A 846 27.91 -30.30 16.23
C ASN A 846 28.37 -31.58 15.53
N TYR A 847 27.44 -32.45 15.13
CA TYR A 847 27.76 -33.66 14.38
C TYR A 847 28.31 -33.34 12.99
N PHE A 848 27.72 -32.38 12.29
CA PHE A 848 28.12 -31.93 10.96
C PHE A 848 29.55 -31.39 10.95
N ASN A 849 29.90 -30.55 11.95
CA ASN A 849 31.24 -29.97 12.10
C ASN A 849 32.32 -31.01 12.43
N GLN A 850 31.96 -32.19 12.93
CA GLN A 850 32.88 -33.30 13.17
C GLN A 850 33.13 -34.17 11.93
N GLN A 851 32.33 -34.01 10.85
CA GLN A 851 32.49 -34.81 9.64
C GLN A 851 33.58 -34.22 8.72
N GLU A 852 34.61 -35.00 8.42
CA GLU A 852 35.58 -34.66 7.37
C GLU A 852 35.08 -35.16 6.00
N SER A 853 34.26 -34.35 5.32
CA SER A 853 33.86 -34.63 3.94
C SER A 853 34.64 -33.77 2.94
N ILE A 854 35.14 -34.41 1.87
CA ILE A 854 35.83 -33.74 0.76
C ILE A 854 34.88 -32.76 0.05
N GLN A 855 33.61 -33.12 -0.10
CA GLN A 855 32.60 -32.28 -0.75
C GLN A 855 32.33 -31.00 0.04
N LEU A 856 32.30 -31.09 1.38
CA LEU A 856 32.14 -29.93 2.26
C LEU A 856 33.34 -28.97 2.13
N LYS A 857 34.56 -29.51 2.13
CA LYS A 857 35.78 -28.71 1.93
C LYS A 857 35.76 -27.98 0.58
N GLN A 858 35.38 -28.66 -0.50
CA GLN A 858 35.28 -28.06 -1.83
C GLN A 858 34.22 -26.95 -1.90
N GLN A 859 33.06 -27.13 -1.27
CA GLN A 859 32.00 -26.11 -1.26
C GLN A 859 32.41 -24.88 -0.43
N LEU A 860 33.10 -25.08 0.69
CA LEU A 860 33.68 -23.99 1.49
C LEU A 860 34.73 -23.21 0.70
N GLU A 861 35.64 -23.90 0.00
CA GLU A 861 36.64 -23.28 -0.86
C GLU A 861 35.99 -22.43 -1.96
N LEU A 862 34.89 -22.90 -2.55
CA LEU A 862 34.13 -22.14 -3.56
C LEU A 862 33.56 -20.84 -2.97
N TYR A 863 32.94 -20.91 -1.78
CA TYR A 863 32.39 -19.73 -1.11
C TYR A 863 33.47 -18.73 -0.70
N GLN A 864 34.64 -19.21 -0.26
CA GLN A 864 35.78 -18.36 0.04
C GLN A 864 36.34 -17.69 -1.23
N GLN A 865 36.40 -18.39 -2.36
CA GLN A 865 36.79 -17.82 -3.66
C GLN A 865 35.83 -16.71 -4.11
N ASP A 866 34.54 -16.84 -3.81
CA ASP A 866 33.53 -15.83 -4.08
C ASP A 866 33.60 -14.62 -3.11
N GLY A 867 34.48 -14.67 -2.09
CA GLY A 867 34.71 -13.60 -1.12
C GLY A 867 33.81 -13.66 0.12
N ILE A 868 33.15 -14.80 0.37
CA ILE A 868 32.29 -15.00 1.54
C ILE A 868 33.17 -15.25 2.77
N PRO A 869 32.98 -14.50 3.89
CA PRO A 869 33.70 -14.77 5.13
C PRO A 869 33.52 -16.22 5.61
N GLU A 870 34.58 -16.81 6.17
CA GLU A 870 34.62 -18.23 6.52
C GLU A 870 33.46 -18.68 7.41
N GLU A 871 33.15 -17.91 8.46
CA GLU A 871 32.05 -18.20 9.38
C GLU A 871 30.68 -18.23 8.66
N LEU A 872 30.43 -17.27 7.78
CA LEU A 872 29.20 -17.22 6.99
C LEU A 872 29.16 -18.37 5.97
N ALA A 873 30.29 -18.69 5.33
CA ALA A 873 30.39 -19.81 4.40
C ALA A 873 30.06 -21.15 5.10
N GLN A 874 30.60 -21.38 6.30
CA GLN A 874 30.30 -22.56 7.12
C GLN A 874 28.81 -22.66 7.45
N ARG A 875 28.20 -21.57 7.93
CA ARG A 875 26.76 -21.53 8.21
C ARG A 875 25.94 -21.81 6.95
N MET A 876 26.26 -21.20 5.81
CA MET A 876 25.51 -21.41 4.56
C MET A 876 25.67 -22.83 4.00
N VAL A 877 26.84 -23.45 4.15
CA VAL A 877 27.03 -24.87 3.81
C VAL A 877 26.17 -25.75 4.73
N PHE A 878 26.14 -25.48 6.04
CA PHE A 878 25.26 -26.19 6.97
C PHE A 878 23.78 -26.04 6.58
N ILE A 879 23.31 -24.82 6.28
CA ILE A 879 21.93 -24.55 5.83
C ILE A 879 21.54 -25.39 4.59
N SER A 880 22.46 -25.63 3.65
CA SER A 880 22.18 -26.46 2.46
C SER A 880 21.94 -27.93 2.79
N SER A 881 22.40 -28.39 3.96
CA SER A 881 22.22 -29.78 4.43
C SER A 881 20.88 -30.01 5.15
N LEU A 882 20.11 -28.95 5.43
CA LEU A 882 18.94 -29.01 6.30
C LEU A 882 17.64 -29.44 5.60
N ASN A 883 17.64 -29.79 4.31
CA ASN A 883 16.42 -30.02 3.52
C ASN A 883 15.38 -30.96 4.19
N ASP A 884 15.84 -31.97 4.93
CA ASP A 884 15.00 -32.97 5.60
C ASP A 884 14.94 -32.81 7.13
N PHE A 885 15.51 -31.72 7.66
CA PHE A 885 15.69 -31.51 9.09
C PHE A 885 14.37 -31.62 9.90
N PRO A 886 13.27 -30.90 9.56
CA PRO A 886 12.02 -31.00 10.33
C PRO A 886 11.43 -32.41 10.31
N PHE A 887 11.57 -33.10 9.18
CA PHE A 887 11.12 -34.48 9.05
C PHE A 887 11.86 -35.42 10.00
N MET A 888 13.18 -35.28 10.09
CA MET A 888 14.02 -36.11 10.97
C MET A 888 13.78 -35.82 12.45
N VAL A 889 13.57 -34.55 12.83
CA VAL A 889 13.18 -34.19 14.22
C VAL A 889 11.83 -34.81 14.58
N SER A 890 10.85 -34.72 13.68
CA SER A 890 9.55 -35.35 13.85
C SER A 890 9.66 -36.87 14.06
N LEU A 891 10.51 -37.53 13.28
CA LEU A 891 10.70 -38.97 13.38
C LEU A 891 11.41 -39.37 14.67
N SER A 892 12.42 -38.60 15.09
CA SER A 892 13.09 -38.74 16.39
C SER A 892 12.11 -38.66 17.55
N ALA A 893 11.16 -37.72 17.51
CA ALA A 893 10.10 -37.61 18.50
C ALA A 893 9.11 -38.79 18.45
N GLU A 894 8.71 -39.23 17.25
CA GLU A 894 7.78 -40.36 17.05
C GLU A 894 8.38 -41.70 17.50
N THR A 895 9.69 -41.91 17.31
CA THR A 895 10.39 -43.16 17.70
C THR A 895 11.08 -43.10 19.06
N ALA A 896 10.99 -41.96 19.78
CA ALA A 896 11.70 -41.71 21.03
C ALA A 896 13.21 -42.04 20.97
N THR A 897 13.83 -41.78 19.82
CA THR A 897 15.25 -42.07 19.53
C THR A 897 16.00 -40.76 19.32
N ASP A 898 17.29 -40.69 19.67
CA ASP A 898 18.07 -39.47 19.45
C ASP A 898 18.17 -39.09 17.96
N PHE A 899 18.20 -37.79 17.68
CA PHE A 899 18.19 -37.26 16.32
C PHE A 899 19.35 -37.77 15.46
N ILE A 900 20.55 -37.88 16.03
CA ILE A 900 21.75 -38.30 15.29
C ILE A 900 21.65 -39.77 14.85
N THR A 901 21.08 -40.63 15.68
CA THR A 901 20.80 -42.03 15.31
C THR A 901 19.78 -42.11 14.17
N VAL A 902 18.69 -41.33 14.24
CA VAL A 902 17.70 -41.25 13.17
C VAL A 902 18.30 -40.72 11.87
N PHE A 903 19.11 -39.66 11.94
CA PHE A 903 19.83 -39.09 10.79
C PHE A 903 20.77 -40.10 10.12
N LYS A 904 21.57 -40.83 10.92
CA LYS A 904 22.48 -41.87 10.42
C LYS A 904 21.71 -42.97 9.70
N LEU A 905 20.61 -43.45 10.31
CA LEU A 905 19.79 -44.49 9.72
C LEU A 905 19.07 -44.01 8.45
N PHE A 906 18.60 -42.76 8.42
CA PHE A 906 18.03 -42.13 7.23
C PHE A 906 19.03 -42.13 6.07
N ASN A 907 20.27 -41.69 6.31
CA ASN A 907 21.32 -41.71 5.28
C ASN A 907 21.73 -43.13 4.89
N GLU A 908 21.81 -44.06 5.85
CA GLU A 908 22.11 -45.47 5.57
C GLU A 908 21.06 -46.08 4.64
N ILE A 909 19.77 -45.88 4.93
CA ILE A 909 18.66 -46.38 4.09
C ILE A 909 18.68 -45.70 2.72
N THR A 910 18.84 -44.37 2.67
CA THR A 910 18.87 -43.60 1.42
C THR A 910 20.01 -44.08 0.52
N HIS A 911 21.19 -44.35 1.09
CA HIS A 911 22.32 -44.91 0.39
C HIS A 911 22.09 -46.37 -0.03
N TYR A 912 21.61 -47.22 0.88
CA TYR A 912 21.37 -48.64 0.62
C TYR A 912 20.34 -48.89 -0.49
N LEU A 913 19.36 -47.99 -0.62
CA LEU A 913 18.31 -48.03 -1.63
C LEU A 913 18.65 -47.26 -2.91
N GLY A 914 19.79 -46.55 -2.97
CA GLY A 914 20.19 -45.75 -4.14
C GLY A 914 19.26 -44.57 -4.41
N LEU A 915 18.68 -43.97 -3.37
CA LEU A 915 17.67 -42.91 -3.53
C LEU A 915 18.29 -41.55 -3.86
N TYR A 916 19.57 -41.34 -3.57
CA TYR A 916 20.27 -40.11 -3.97
C TYR A 916 20.25 -39.92 -5.49
N GLU A 917 20.53 -40.98 -6.25
CA GLU A 917 20.51 -40.95 -7.72
C GLU A 917 19.09 -40.69 -8.25
N ILE A 918 18.06 -41.23 -7.57
CA ILE A 918 16.66 -41.01 -7.94
C ILE A 918 16.24 -39.55 -7.72
N TYR A 919 16.61 -38.95 -6.58
CA TYR A 919 16.34 -37.54 -6.34
C TYR A 919 17.05 -36.64 -7.35
N GLU A 920 18.30 -36.95 -7.70
CA GLU A 920 19.06 -36.20 -8.70
C GLU A 920 18.41 -36.30 -10.09
N GLN A 921 17.89 -37.47 -10.47
CA GLN A 921 17.18 -37.63 -11.73
C GLN A 921 15.84 -36.90 -11.74
N LEU A 922 15.04 -37.01 -10.66
CA LEU A 922 13.78 -36.28 -10.52
C LEU A 922 13.99 -34.76 -10.60
N ALA A 923 15.07 -34.25 -10.01
CA ALA A 923 15.43 -32.83 -10.07
C ALA A 923 15.85 -32.37 -11.48
N LYS A 924 16.33 -33.28 -12.34
CA LYS A 924 16.74 -33.00 -13.73
C LYS A 924 15.60 -33.10 -14.74
N LEU A 925 14.43 -33.63 -14.34
CA LEU A 925 13.26 -33.70 -15.21
C LEU A 925 12.64 -32.31 -15.38
N PRO A 926 12.51 -31.79 -16.61
CA PRO A 926 11.82 -30.52 -16.84
C PRO A 926 10.30 -30.73 -16.74
N PRO A 927 9.61 -30.16 -15.72
CA PRO A 927 8.16 -30.28 -15.63
C PRO A 927 7.49 -29.58 -16.81
N HIS A 928 6.58 -30.26 -17.51
CA HIS A 928 5.87 -29.69 -18.67
C HIS A 928 4.70 -28.80 -18.25
N ASP A 929 4.13 -29.05 -17.08
CA ASP A 929 3.08 -28.24 -16.48
C ASP A 929 3.11 -28.27 -14.94
N TYR A 930 2.21 -27.49 -14.32
CA TYR A 930 2.04 -27.43 -12.87
C TYR A 930 1.70 -28.80 -12.24
N TRP A 931 0.95 -29.65 -12.95
CA TRP A 931 0.56 -30.96 -12.43
C TRP A 931 1.73 -31.92 -12.36
N GLU A 932 2.58 -31.95 -13.38
CA GLU A 932 3.82 -32.73 -13.35
C GLU A 932 4.77 -32.26 -12.23
N GLN A 933 4.89 -30.93 -12.02
CA GLN A 933 5.68 -30.39 -10.92
C GLN A 933 5.12 -30.82 -9.55
N LYS A 934 3.80 -30.80 -9.40
CA LYS A 934 3.10 -31.28 -8.19
C LYS A 934 3.35 -32.76 -7.96
N VAL A 935 3.14 -33.61 -8.97
CA VAL A 935 3.37 -35.06 -8.88
C VAL A 935 4.82 -35.39 -8.54
N SER A 936 5.79 -34.70 -9.14
CA SER A 936 7.21 -34.87 -8.78
C SER A 936 7.48 -34.54 -7.31
N THR A 937 6.85 -33.47 -6.80
CA THR A 937 6.98 -33.07 -5.40
C THR A 937 6.33 -34.09 -4.46
N ASP A 938 5.13 -34.56 -4.80
CA ASP A 938 4.40 -35.59 -4.03
C ASP A 938 5.19 -36.91 -3.99
N LEU A 939 5.80 -37.31 -5.11
CA LEU A 939 6.67 -38.50 -5.17
C LEU A 939 7.86 -38.39 -4.23
N GLN A 940 8.56 -37.26 -4.21
CA GLN A 940 9.67 -37.06 -3.28
C GLN A 940 9.21 -37.09 -1.83
N ALA A 941 8.03 -36.53 -1.53
CA ALA A 941 7.44 -36.58 -0.19
C ALA A 941 7.05 -38.01 0.21
N ASP A 942 6.51 -38.81 -0.72
CA ASP A 942 6.17 -40.21 -0.51
C ASP A 942 7.42 -41.05 -0.24
N ILE A 943 8.49 -40.89 -1.03
CA ILE A 943 9.76 -41.58 -0.79
C ILE A 943 10.26 -41.29 0.64
N LYS A 944 10.25 -40.03 1.08
CA LYS A 944 10.63 -39.65 2.45
C LYS A 944 9.74 -40.27 3.51
N ARG A 945 8.41 -40.26 3.30
CA ARG A 945 7.44 -40.90 4.19
C ARG A 945 7.74 -42.39 4.34
N ILE A 946 8.03 -43.08 3.23
CA ILE A 946 8.36 -44.51 3.23
C ILE A 946 9.66 -44.79 3.98
N ILE A 947 10.70 -43.97 3.79
CA ILE A 947 11.95 -44.08 4.57
C ILE A 947 11.65 -43.94 6.07
N GLY A 948 10.80 -43.01 6.48
CA GLY A 948 10.40 -42.86 7.88
C GLY A 948 9.74 -44.11 8.46
N LEU A 949 8.88 -44.76 7.69
CA LEU A 949 8.26 -46.03 8.09
C LEU A 949 9.31 -47.16 8.19
N LEU A 950 10.28 -47.21 7.27
CA LEU A 950 11.39 -48.17 7.32
C LEU A 950 12.29 -47.95 8.55
N ILE A 951 12.57 -46.69 8.90
CA ILE A 951 13.32 -46.36 10.12
C ILE A 951 12.60 -46.93 11.34
N ASN A 952 11.29 -46.69 11.46
CA ASN A 952 10.50 -47.24 12.56
C ASN A 952 10.54 -48.79 12.59
N ALA A 953 10.36 -49.42 11.42
CA ALA A 953 10.42 -50.88 11.31
C ALA A 953 11.79 -51.48 11.71
N ILE A 954 12.90 -50.83 11.33
CA ILE A 954 14.26 -51.24 11.68
C ILE A 954 14.52 -51.06 13.19
N LEU A 955 14.07 -49.95 13.77
CA LEU A 955 14.21 -49.72 15.21
C LEU A 955 13.40 -50.74 16.03
N LEU A 956 12.19 -51.09 15.58
CA LEU A 956 11.35 -52.12 16.21
C LEU A 956 11.92 -53.54 16.06
N SER A 957 12.57 -53.86 14.94
CA SER A 957 13.17 -55.19 14.72
C SER A 957 14.43 -55.44 15.54
N LYS A 958 14.98 -54.41 16.20
CA LYS A 958 16.27 -54.42 16.91
C LYS A 958 17.45 -54.83 16.01
N SER A 959 17.32 -54.66 14.70
CA SER A 959 18.41 -54.90 13.75
C SER A 959 19.48 -53.83 13.92
N SER A 960 20.75 -54.23 13.99
CA SER A 960 21.86 -53.29 14.22
C SER A 960 22.28 -52.47 12.98
N THR A 961 21.82 -52.85 11.78
CA THR A 961 22.11 -52.19 10.50
C THR A 961 20.92 -52.31 9.54
N CYS A 962 20.82 -51.39 8.58
CA CYS A 962 19.84 -51.44 7.49
C CYS A 962 19.97 -52.74 6.67
N ALA A 963 21.21 -53.15 6.36
CA ALA A 963 21.47 -54.40 5.65
C ALA A 963 20.95 -55.62 6.43
N GLY A 964 21.17 -55.66 7.75
CA GLY A 964 20.69 -56.75 8.61
C GLY A 964 19.16 -56.86 8.69
N TYR A 965 18.42 -55.77 8.49
CA TYR A 965 16.96 -55.80 8.38
C TYR A 965 16.50 -56.43 7.06
N PHE A 966 17.09 -56.01 5.93
CA PHE A 966 16.71 -56.54 4.61
C PHE A 966 17.21 -57.98 4.34
N ASP A 967 18.15 -58.48 5.14
CA ASP A 967 18.59 -59.88 5.12
C ASP A 967 17.60 -60.86 5.79
N LEU A 968 16.59 -60.36 6.51
CA LEU A 968 15.49 -61.18 7.04
C LEU A 968 14.69 -61.81 5.87
N LEU A 969 14.40 -63.11 5.99
CA LEU A 969 13.79 -63.95 4.93
C LEU A 969 12.57 -63.34 4.18
N PRO A 970 11.58 -62.70 4.84
CA PRO A 970 10.45 -62.08 4.13
C PRO A 970 10.80 -60.77 3.39
N GLU A 971 11.81 -60.03 3.86
CA GLU A 971 12.18 -58.71 3.30
C GLU A 971 13.12 -58.84 2.09
N LYS A 972 13.93 -59.90 2.07
CA LYS A 972 14.86 -60.20 0.96
C LYS A 972 14.18 -60.36 -0.40
N GLN A 973 12.95 -60.86 -0.44
CA GLN A 973 12.20 -60.97 -1.71
C GLN A 973 11.67 -59.61 -2.20
N LYS A 974 11.23 -58.75 -1.28
CA LYS A 974 10.68 -57.43 -1.61
C LYS A 974 11.77 -56.49 -2.10
N ILE A 975 12.93 -56.47 -1.44
CA ILE A 975 14.07 -55.63 -1.86
C ILE A 975 14.60 -56.01 -3.24
N ASN A 976 14.56 -57.30 -3.61
CA ASN A 976 14.95 -57.73 -4.96
C ASN A 976 14.00 -57.21 -6.06
N ARG A 977 12.70 -57.07 -5.77
CA ARG A 977 11.74 -56.47 -6.71
C ARG A 977 12.02 -54.98 -6.89
N TYR A 978 12.21 -54.26 -5.78
CA TYR A 978 12.61 -52.85 -5.79
C TYR A 978 13.89 -52.63 -6.62
N ARG A 979 14.96 -53.42 -6.35
CA ARG A 979 16.24 -53.30 -7.05
C ARG A 979 16.13 -53.52 -8.57
N ARG A 980 15.21 -54.38 -9.02
CA ARG A 980 14.95 -54.58 -10.44
C ARG A 980 14.40 -53.32 -11.10
N VAL A 981 13.38 -52.70 -10.50
CA VAL A 981 12.79 -51.45 -11.02
C VAL A 981 13.80 -50.30 -10.95
N TYR A 982 14.57 -50.22 -9.86
CA TYR A 982 15.66 -49.24 -9.71
C TYR A 982 16.71 -49.37 -10.84
N GLN A 983 17.16 -50.59 -11.14
CA GLN A 983 18.11 -50.83 -12.23
C GLN A 983 17.54 -50.47 -13.60
N GLU A 984 16.26 -50.76 -13.85
CA GLU A 984 15.58 -50.38 -15.10
C GLU A 984 15.56 -48.85 -15.28
N ILE A 985 15.27 -48.08 -14.22
CA ILE A 985 15.29 -46.61 -14.24
C ILE A 985 16.70 -46.08 -14.49
N ASN A 986 17.71 -46.56 -13.76
CA ASN A 986 19.09 -46.09 -13.94
C ASN A 986 19.71 -46.47 -15.29
N THR A 987 19.20 -47.51 -15.95
CA THR A 987 19.68 -47.92 -17.28
C THR A 987 19.05 -47.08 -18.39
N VAL A 988 17.76 -46.77 -18.29
CA VAL A 988 16.98 -46.12 -19.36
C VAL A 988 16.92 -44.60 -19.23
N LEU A 989 17.12 -44.05 -18.02
CA LEU A 989 16.95 -42.63 -17.69
C LEU A 989 15.60 -42.08 -18.22
N PRO A 990 14.49 -42.38 -17.53
CA PRO A 990 13.15 -41.99 -17.95
C PRO A 990 13.02 -40.49 -18.20
N VAL A 991 12.22 -40.11 -19.20
CA VAL A 991 11.91 -38.72 -19.54
C VAL A 991 10.56 -38.24 -18.98
N ASN A 992 9.86 -39.09 -18.21
CA ASN A 992 8.58 -38.79 -17.58
C ASN A 992 8.48 -39.44 -16.19
N LEU A 993 7.45 -39.06 -15.43
CA LEU A 993 7.29 -39.45 -14.02
C LEU A 993 6.80 -40.89 -13.80
N MET A 994 6.32 -41.60 -14.83
CA MET A 994 5.66 -42.90 -14.65
C MET A 994 6.56 -44.00 -14.06
N PRO A 995 7.83 -44.15 -14.47
CA PRO A 995 8.72 -45.13 -13.85
C PRO A 995 9.03 -44.80 -12.38
N TYR A 996 9.11 -43.51 -12.02
CA TYR A 996 9.31 -43.08 -10.63
C TYR A 996 8.08 -43.37 -9.75
N ILE A 997 6.87 -43.25 -10.30
CA ILE A 997 5.63 -43.71 -9.62
C ILE A 997 5.69 -45.23 -9.38
N ALA A 998 6.11 -46.02 -10.37
CA ALA A 998 6.24 -47.46 -10.22
C ALA A 998 7.31 -47.84 -9.18
N LEU A 999 8.46 -47.16 -9.17
CA LEU A 999 9.50 -47.33 -8.17
C LEU A 999 8.99 -47.03 -6.76
N THR A 1000 8.28 -45.92 -6.60
CA THR A 1000 7.71 -45.51 -5.30
C THR A 1000 6.69 -46.55 -4.80
N LYS A 1001 5.88 -47.14 -5.68
CA LYS A 1001 4.99 -48.26 -5.31
C LYS A 1001 5.72 -49.53 -4.90
N GLU A 1002 6.86 -49.86 -5.52
CA GLU A 1002 7.68 -50.99 -5.05
C GLU A 1002 8.40 -50.67 -3.74
N LEU A 1003 8.79 -49.40 -3.54
CA LEU A 1003 9.37 -48.91 -2.30
C LEU A 1003 8.36 -49.01 -1.14
N GLU A 1004 7.09 -48.66 -1.35
CA GLU A 1004 6.02 -48.81 -0.35
C GLU A 1004 5.87 -50.26 0.13
N LYS A 1005 6.05 -51.24 -0.76
CA LYS A 1005 5.94 -52.68 -0.42
C LYS A 1005 7.06 -53.17 0.50
N LEU A 1006 8.14 -52.40 0.67
CA LEU A 1006 9.20 -52.68 1.64
C LEU A 1006 8.74 -52.45 3.08
N VAL A 1007 7.63 -51.72 3.28
CA VAL A 1007 7.05 -51.47 4.60
C VAL A 1007 5.94 -52.49 4.86
N VAL A 1008 5.89 -53.08 6.07
CA VAL A 1008 4.83 -54.02 6.46
C VAL A 1008 3.56 -53.22 6.85
N PRO A 1009 2.34 -53.57 6.38
CA PRO A 1009 1.14 -52.77 6.62
C PRO A 1009 0.61 -52.77 8.06
N ASP A 1010 1.04 -53.69 8.92
CA ASP A 1010 0.56 -53.82 10.29
C ASP A 1010 1.74 -53.92 11.27
N LEU A 1011 2.14 -52.77 11.82
CA LEU A 1011 2.87 -52.64 13.08
C LEU A 1011 2.50 -51.31 13.76
#